data_AF-A0AA47P639-F1
#
_entry.id   AF-A0AA47P639-F1
#
_cell.length_a   1.000
_cell.length_b   1.000
_cell.length_c   1.000
_cell.angle_alpha   90.00
_cell.angle_beta   90.00
_cell.angle_gamma   90.00
#
_symmetry.space_group_name_H-M   'P 1'
#
loop_
_entity.id
_entity.type
_entity.pdbx_description
1 polymer ?
#
loop_
_entity_poly.entity_id
_entity_poly.type
_entity_poly.pdbx_seq_one_letter_code
_entity_poly.pdbx_strand_id
1 'polypeptide(L)'
;MSRCLKLFRFALGSPQRLNPRLLSYSSGRVTVSSPGDAHVRQRQQQQQRRLGVGPRLWLNQASYYSTQEAEKVPEEEPLHTIIDDTENVQGSFSKHEFQAETKKLLDIVARSLYSEKEVFIRELISNGSDALEKLRHKLITGGGDTAPMEIHLQTDSAKGTFTIQDTGVGMNQEELVANLGTIARSGSKAFLDELQNQAEASSSIIGQFGVGFYSAFMVADRVDVYSQSAEPGVPGYKWSSDGSGVFEIAEASGVRQGTKIVLHLKDDCKEFSAEDRVKEVVTKYSNFVSFPVFLNGRRLNTLQALWMMEPKEISEWQHEEFYRYIAQAYDKPRYTLHYRADAPLNIRSIFYVPDMKPSMFDVSREMGSSVALYSRKVLIQTKATEILPKWLRFLRGVVDSEDIPLNLSRELLQESALIRKLRDVLQQRVIRFLLDQSRKEPEKYAKFFEEYGLFMREGIVTTQEQDVKEDIAKLLRFESSALPVGQQTNLMEYSSRMAAGTRNIYYLCAPNRHLAEHSPYYEAMKQKDMEVLFCYEQFDELTLLHLRDFDHKKLISVETDIVVDHYKEEKFQDSKPASERLTEEQAEDLMAWMRNSLGPRVTNIKVTPRLDTHPAMITVLEMGAARHFLRTQQLARSIEERAQILQPTLEINTGHELIKKMHALKDSNSELGGLLLEQIYDNAMIAAGLNDDPRPMIARLNDLLTKALEKH
;
A
#
# COMPACT_ATOMS: atom_id res chain seq x y z
N MET A 1 -29.49 -22.71 28.79
CA MET A 1 -29.65 -22.53 30.26
C MET A 1 -28.51 -21.62 30.71
N SER A 2 -28.74 -20.31 30.82
CA SER A 2 -29.42 -19.62 31.93
C SER A 2 -28.56 -19.58 33.20
N ARG A 3 -27.84 -18.46 33.40
CA ARG A 3 -28.00 -17.58 34.59
C ARG A 3 -27.10 -16.33 34.53
N CYS A 4 -27.77 -15.17 34.62
CA CYS A 4 -27.41 -13.86 35.21
C CYS A 4 -26.05 -13.22 34.84
N LEU A 5 -25.93 -12.05 34.19
CA LEU A 5 -26.77 -10.85 34.12
C LEU A 5 -26.96 -10.15 35.48
N LYS A 6 -26.19 -9.07 35.74
CA LYS A 6 -26.62 -7.84 36.44
C LYS A 6 -25.52 -6.76 36.46
N LEU A 7 -25.97 -5.49 36.34
CA LEU A 7 -25.28 -4.19 36.52
C LEU A 7 -24.54 -3.72 35.24
N PHE A 8 -24.91 -2.66 34.51
CA PHE A 8 -25.56 -1.38 34.83
C PHE A 8 -26.34 -0.83 33.61
N ARG A 9 -27.51 -0.22 33.84
CA ARG A 9 -28.29 0.58 32.87
C ARG A 9 -28.94 1.75 33.65
N PHE A 10 -28.64 2.99 33.29
CA PHE A 10 -29.39 4.26 33.46
C PHE A 10 -28.50 5.34 32.82
N ALA A 11 -28.93 6.33 32.02
CA ALA A 11 -30.24 6.79 31.60
C ALA A 11 -30.13 7.52 30.24
N LEU A 12 -31.22 7.50 29.48
CA LEU A 12 -31.44 8.25 28.23
C LEU A 12 -31.85 9.71 28.55
N GLY A 13 -31.43 10.66 27.70
CA GLY A 13 -31.97 12.02 27.66
C GLY A 13 -31.60 12.71 26.33
N SER A 14 -32.60 12.93 25.48
CA SER A 14 -32.52 13.60 24.17
C SER A 14 -32.67 15.14 24.29
N PRO A 15 -32.46 15.93 23.20
CA PRO A 15 -31.84 17.26 23.26
C PRO A 15 -32.82 18.45 23.30
N GLN A 16 -32.34 19.62 23.74
CA GLN A 16 -33.04 20.90 23.62
C GLN A 16 -32.28 21.90 22.74
N ARG A 17 -33.02 22.50 21.80
CA ARG A 17 -32.70 23.70 21.01
C ARG A 17 -32.80 24.94 21.88
N LEU A 18 -31.94 25.94 21.64
CA LEU A 18 -32.21 27.35 21.94
C LEU A 18 -31.53 28.23 20.89
N ASN A 19 -32.28 29.23 20.40
CA ASN A 19 -31.88 30.25 19.43
C ASN A 19 -32.25 31.64 20.06
N PRO A 20 -31.94 32.79 19.44
CA PRO A 20 -30.96 33.78 19.89
C PRO A 20 -31.63 35.10 20.34
N ARG A 21 -30.85 36.11 20.80
CA ARG A 21 -31.06 37.55 20.51
C ARG A 21 -30.06 38.50 21.21
N LEU A 22 -29.54 39.41 20.36
CA LEU A 22 -29.38 40.86 20.51
C LEU A 22 -28.57 41.44 21.69
N LEU A 23 -27.58 42.28 21.35
CA LEU A 23 -27.53 43.68 21.77
C LEU A 23 -26.63 44.51 20.83
N SER A 24 -27.24 45.51 20.22
CA SER A 24 -26.66 46.63 19.48
C SER A 24 -26.11 47.69 20.43
N TYR A 25 -25.10 48.48 20.04
CA TYR A 25 -25.12 49.95 20.19
C TYR A 25 -24.08 50.64 19.29
N SER A 26 -24.50 51.82 18.86
CA SER A 26 -24.05 52.72 17.79
C SER A 26 -22.91 53.68 18.19
N SER A 27 -21.98 53.99 17.28
CA SER A 27 -21.83 55.27 16.53
C SER A 27 -21.08 56.42 17.23
N GLY A 28 -20.08 56.96 16.52
CA GLY A 28 -19.53 58.30 16.73
C GLY A 28 -18.67 58.73 15.54
N ARG A 29 -19.26 59.47 14.59
CA ARG A 29 -18.59 60.24 13.53
C ARG A 29 -18.15 61.59 14.08
N VAL A 30 -17.00 62.13 13.63
CA VAL A 30 -16.86 63.56 13.29
C VAL A 30 -15.95 63.71 12.06
N THR A 31 -16.39 64.55 11.13
CA THR A 31 -15.91 64.87 9.77
C THR A 31 -15.08 66.17 9.71
N VAL A 32 -14.60 66.48 8.47
CA VAL A 32 -14.25 67.80 7.86
C VAL A 32 -12.71 68.03 7.81
N SER A 33 -12.03 68.38 6.71
CA SER A 33 -12.33 69.07 5.43
C SER A 33 -11.21 68.84 4.38
N SER A 34 -11.54 68.91 3.08
CA SER A 34 -10.62 69.14 1.92
C SER A 34 -10.26 70.64 1.77
N PRO A 35 -9.54 71.16 0.73
CA PRO A 35 -8.78 70.55 -0.39
C PRO A 35 -7.37 71.21 -0.60
N GLY A 36 -6.58 70.75 -1.59
CA GLY A 36 -5.35 71.44 -2.00
C GLY A 36 -4.68 70.83 -3.23
N ASP A 37 -4.82 71.54 -4.36
CA ASP A 37 -4.25 71.26 -5.68
C ASP A 37 -2.74 71.57 -5.80
N ALA A 38 -2.17 70.99 -6.86
CA ALA A 38 -1.14 71.53 -7.74
C ALA A 38 0.36 71.18 -7.54
N HIS A 39 0.91 70.74 -8.68
CA HIS A 39 2.27 70.99 -9.22
C HIS A 39 3.39 70.02 -8.74
N VAL A 40 4.27 69.46 -9.58
CA VAL A 40 4.71 69.89 -10.91
C VAL A 40 5.67 68.86 -11.57
N ARG A 41 5.76 68.93 -12.92
CA ARG A 41 6.88 68.56 -13.84
C ARG A 41 7.09 67.11 -14.31
N GLN A 42 6.66 66.91 -15.56
CA GLN A 42 7.37 66.13 -16.60
C GLN A 42 8.73 66.76 -16.96
N ARG A 43 9.73 65.92 -17.29
CA ARG A 43 10.54 66.07 -18.52
C ARG A 43 11.24 64.75 -18.92
N GLN A 44 10.96 64.40 -20.18
CA GLN A 44 11.56 63.47 -21.15
C GLN A 44 13.03 63.06 -21.00
N GLN A 45 13.32 61.79 -21.35
CA GLN A 45 14.32 61.46 -22.38
C GLN A 45 14.01 60.11 -23.07
N GLN A 46 14.06 60.13 -24.40
CA GLN A 46 13.93 59.00 -25.33
C GLN A 46 15.28 58.29 -25.57
N GLN A 47 15.26 56.97 -25.80
CA GLN A 47 16.10 56.35 -26.84
C GLN A 47 15.55 54.98 -27.33
N GLN A 48 15.12 54.98 -28.61
CA GLN A 48 15.23 53.99 -29.72
C GLN A 48 15.52 52.49 -29.42
N ARG A 49 15.14 51.47 -30.21
CA ARG A 49 14.31 51.19 -31.42
C ARG A 49 14.44 49.65 -31.62
N ARG A 50 13.43 48.95 -32.16
CA ARG A 50 13.49 48.11 -33.39
C ARG A 50 12.23 47.26 -33.66
N LEU A 51 11.76 47.37 -34.92
CA LEU A 51 11.18 46.37 -35.85
C LEU A 51 9.90 45.63 -35.41
N GLY A 52 8.80 45.49 -36.16
CA GLY A 52 8.45 45.74 -37.57
C GLY A 52 7.37 44.74 -38.01
N VAL A 53 6.57 45.12 -39.02
CA VAL A 53 5.72 44.28 -39.93
C VAL A 53 4.21 44.10 -39.61
N GLY A 54 3.37 44.87 -40.34
CA GLY A 54 2.47 44.38 -41.41
C GLY A 54 1.06 43.86 -41.07
N PRO A 55 -0.02 44.24 -41.81
CA PRO A 55 -1.40 44.24 -41.29
C PRO A 55 -2.36 43.23 -41.97
N ARG A 56 -3.49 42.90 -41.32
CA ARG A 56 -4.67 42.32 -42.01
C ARG A 56 -6.00 42.91 -41.55
N LEU A 57 -6.86 43.08 -42.55
CA LEU A 57 -8.17 43.73 -42.57
C LEU A 57 -9.31 42.88 -41.97
N TRP A 58 -10.18 43.59 -41.25
CA TRP A 58 -11.66 43.59 -41.19
C TRP A 58 -12.47 42.48 -41.89
N LEU A 59 -13.45 41.92 -41.16
CA LEU A 59 -14.85 41.78 -41.62
C LEU A 59 -15.81 41.42 -40.45
N ASN A 60 -17.00 42.04 -40.52
CA ASN A 60 -18.07 42.07 -39.52
C ASN A 60 -19.02 40.86 -39.55
N GLN A 61 -19.70 40.70 -38.40
CA GLN A 61 -20.86 39.86 -37.98
C GLN A 61 -22.04 39.81 -39.00
N ALA A 62 -23.03 38.90 -38.97
CA ALA A 62 -23.80 38.24 -37.90
C ALA A 62 -24.51 36.96 -38.47
N SER A 63 -25.19 36.00 -37.80
CA SER A 63 -26.03 35.96 -36.58
C SER A 63 -26.32 34.50 -36.16
N TYR A 64 -26.75 34.29 -34.90
CA TYR A 64 -27.83 33.40 -34.39
C TYR A 64 -27.50 32.72 -33.04
N TYR A 65 -28.50 32.78 -32.15
CA TYR A 65 -28.45 32.67 -30.69
C TYR A 65 -28.34 31.22 -30.14
N SER A 66 -27.61 31.05 -29.04
CA SER A 66 -27.71 29.91 -28.10
C SER A 66 -27.85 30.44 -26.67
N THR A 67 -28.80 29.91 -25.93
CA THR A 67 -29.05 30.19 -24.52
C THR A 67 -28.11 29.38 -23.62
N GLN A 68 -27.02 29.99 -23.19
CA GLN A 68 -26.32 29.64 -21.96
C GLN A 68 -26.06 30.93 -21.20
N GLU A 69 -26.56 31.03 -19.97
CA GLU A 69 -26.05 32.03 -19.02
C GLU A 69 -24.55 31.79 -18.90
N ALA A 70 -23.76 32.78 -19.35
CA ALA A 70 -22.33 32.78 -19.13
C ALA A 70 -22.08 32.79 -17.62
N GLU A 71 -21.45 31.74 -17.10
CA GLU A 71 -20.83 31.78 -15.78
C GLU A 71 -20.00 33.06 -15.70
N LYS A 72 -20.34 33.93 -14.74
CA LYS A 72 -19.50 35.07 -14.41
C LYS A 72 -18.13 34.51 -14.05
N VAL A 73 -17.13 34.84 -14.87
CA VAL A 73 -15.73 34.71 -14.53
C VAL A 73 -15.58 35.29 -13.11
N PRO A 74 -15.08 34.53 -12.12
CA PRO A 74 -14.82 35.09 -10.80
C PRO A 74 -13.90 36.28 -11.00
N GLU A 75 -14.29 37.46 -10.53
CA GLU A 75 -13.34 38.58 -10.41
C GLU A 75 -12.19 38.06 -9.55
N GLU A 76 -11.03 37.85 -10.15
CA GLU A 76 -9.83 37.43 -9.42
C GLU A 76 -9.57 38.49 -8.35
N GLU A 77 -9.68 38.09 -7.07
CA GLU A 77 -9.34 38.98 -5.97
C GLU A 77 -7.90 39.49 -6.18
N PRO A 78 -7.64 40.79 -6.00
CA PRO A 78 -6.31 41.34 -6.24
C PRO A 78 -5.30 40.66 -5.32
N LEU A 79 -4.23 40.12 -5.90
CA LEU A 79 -3.14 39.49 -5.15
C LEU A 79 -2.49 40.52 -4.22
N HIS A 80 -2.63 40.30 -2.91
CA HIS A 80 -1.95 41.09 -1.90
C HIS A 80 -0.67 40.37 -1.46
N THR A 81 0.48 40.94 -1.81
CA THR A 81 1.79 40.57 -1.27
C THR A 81 2.43 41.79 -0.61
N ILE A 82 3.17 41.54 0.46
CA ILE A 82 3.99 42.54 1.16
C ILE A 82 5.49 42.32 0.91
N ILE A 83 5.83 41.33 0.07
CA ILE A 83 7.20 40.98 -0.28
C ILE A 83 7.60 41.83 -1.49
N ASP A 84 8.42 42.84 -1.24
CA ASP A 84 9.07 43.66 -2.26
C ASP A 84 10.58 43.68 -1.96
N ASP A 85 11.42 43.54 -2.99
CA ASP A 85 12.88 43.59 -2.87
C ASP A 85 13.35 45.03 -2.61
N THR A 86 13.24 45.44 -1.35
CA THR A 86 13.42 46.84 -0.91
C THR A 86 14.59 47.00 0.06
N GLU A 87 15.14 45.88 0.55
CA GLU A 87 16.21 45.81 1.52
C GLU A 87 17.56 46.23 0.90
N ASN A 88 18.15 47.29 1.44
CA ASN A 88 19.48 47.76 1.04
C ASN A 88 20.46 47.62 2.21
N VAL A 89 21.50 46.79 2.04
CA VAL A 89 22.56 46.62 3.06
C VAL A 89 23.38 47.91 3.17
N GLN A 90 23.44 48.47 4.38
CA GLN A 90 24.23 49.67 4.68
C GLN A 90 25.52 49.30 5.41
N GLY A 91 26.66 49.85 4.96
CA GLY A 91 27.97 49.62 5.58
C GLY A 91 28.62 48.28 5.20
N SER A 92 29.64 47.87 5.96
CA SER A 92 30.37 46.62 5.75
C SER A 92 29.81 45.48 6.61
N PHE A 93 29.90 44.24 6.14
CA PHE A 93 29.52 43.06 6.93
C PHE A 93 30.57 42.73 8.00
N SER A 94 30.11 42.15 9.12
CA SER A 94 30.98 41.50 10.10
C SER A 94 30.75 39.99 10.06
N LYS A 95 31.83 39.22 10.22
CA LYS A 95 31.77 37.75 10.29
C LYS A 95 31.74 37.32 11.74
N HIS A 96 30.83 36.41 12.06
CA HIS A 96 30.69 35.78 13.37
C HIS A 96 30.64 34.27 13.18
N GLU A 97 31.19 33.52 14.13
CA GLU A 97 31.08 32.06 14.14
C GLU A 97 29.79 31.63 14.85
N PHE A 98 29.19 30.54 14.38
CA PHE A 98 28.04 29.94 15.07
C PHE A 98 28.47 29.43 16.45
N GLN A 99 27.63 29.68 17.45
CA GLN A 99 27.81 29.17 18.81
C GLN A 99 26.71 28.15 19.14
N ALA A 100 26.98 27.28 20.10
CA ALA A 100 26.06 26.24 20.54
C ALA A 100 25.85 26.29 22.05
N GLU A 101 24.59 26.27 22.48
CA GLU A 101 24.24 26.24 23.90
C GLU A 101 24.27 24.78 24.40
N THR A 102 25.47 24.33 24.81
CA THR A 102 25.77 22.93 25.14
C THR A 102 24.79 22.30 26.13
N LYS A 103 24.39 23.04 27.18
CA LYS A 103 23.41 22.54 28.18
C LYS A 103 22.04 22.26 27.56
N LYS A 104 21.56 23.14 26.68
CA LYS A 104 20.28 22.93 25.98
C LYS A 104 20.38 21.80 24.96
N LEU A 105 21.52 21.63 24.30
CA LEU A 105 21.72 20.50 23.38
C LEU A 105 21.69 19.16 24.13
N LEU A 106 22.32 19.05 25.31
CA LEU A 106 22.22 17.85 26.15
C LEU A 106 20.77 17.58 26.56
N ASP A 107 20.02 18.62 26.95
CA ASP A 107 18.60 18.48 27.30
C ASP A 107 17.75 18.01 26.11
N ILE A 108 17.99 18.56 24.91
CA ILE A 108 17.33 18.12 23.67
C ILE A 108 17.63 16.64 23.40
N VAL A 109 18.89 16.19 23.52
CA VAL A 109 19.24 14.79 23.30
C VAL A 109 18.61 13.89 24.37
N ALA A 110 18.56 14.33 25.62
CA ALA A 110 18.03 13.56 26.73
C ALA A 110 16.49 13.51 26.81
N ARG A 111 15.77 14.42 26.15
CA ARG A 111 14.30 14.52 26.28
C ARG A 111 13.53 14.48 24.96
N SER A 112 14.15 14.89 23.86
CA SER A 112 13.43 15.23 22.63
C SER A 112 13.96 14.54 21.38
N LEU A 113 15.19 13.99 21.41
CA LEU A 113 15.78 13.37 20.23
C LEU A 113 15.16 12.00 19.91
N TYR A 114 15.01 11.16 20.92
CA TYR A 114 14.50 9.79 20.77
C TYR A 114 13.05 9.72 21.24
N SER A 115 12.22 9.00 20.51
CA SER A 115 10.80 8.85 20.87
C SER A 115 10.59 7.81 21.98
N GLU A 116 11.42 6.76 22.03
CA GLU A 116 11.35 5.70 23.02
C GLU A 116 12.61 5.71 23.90
N LYS A 117 12.45 5.66 25.24
CA LYS A 117 13.60 5.64 26.17
C LYS A 117 14.48 4.42 25.97
N GLU A 118 13.93 3.26 25.60
CA GLU A 118 14.64 1.98 25.51
C GLU A 118 15.80 1.96 24.50
N VAL A 119 15.81 2.89 23.55
CA VAL A 119 16.84 2.95 22.49
C VAL A 119 18.24 3.28 23.00
N PHE A 120 18.39 3.75 24.24
CA PHE A 120 19.73 3.94 24.81
C PHE A 120 20.54 2.62 24.81
N ILE A 121 19.87 1.47 25.01
CA ILE A 121 20.52 0.15 24.97
C ILE A 121 21.06 -0.12 23.56
N ARG A 122 20.28 0.19 22.52
CA ARG A 122 20.70 0.08 21.11
C ARG A 122 21.92 0.94 20.83
N GLU A 123 21.91 2.20 21.27
CA GLU A 123 23.02 3.14 21.04
C GLU A 123 24.30 2.67 21.72
N LEU A 124 24.22 2.24 22.98
CA LEU A 124 25.40 1.78 23.72
C LEU A 124 25.96 0.46 23.18
N ILE A 125 25.11 -0.49 22.78
CA ILE A 125 25.56 -1.72 22.11
C ILE A 125 26.22 -1.40 20.77
N SER A 126 25.66 -0.45 20.01
CA SER A 126 26.25 -0.01 18.74
C SER A 126 27.65 0.58 18.94
N ASN A 127 27.84 1.41 19.99
CA ASN A 127 29.15 1.94 20.35
C ASN A 127 30.15 0.84 20.72
N GLY A 128 29.71 -0.16 21.50
CA GLY A 128 30.53 -1.33 21.83
C GLY A 128 30.91 -2.13 20.59
N SER A 129 29.96 -2.34 19.66
CA SER A 129 30.22 -3.01 18.38
C SER A 129 31.24 -2.24 17.53
N ASP A 130 31.13 -0.92 17.43
CA ASP A 130 32.10 -0.08 16.73
C ASP A 130 33.51 -0.16 17.37
N ALA A 131 33.59 -0.16 18.70
CA ALA A 131 34.85 -0.26 19.42
C ALA A 131 35.54 -1.62 19.17
N LEU A 132 34.76 -2.69 19.10
CA LEU A 132 35.23 -4.03 18.76
C LEU A 132 35.65 -4.14 17.29
N GLU A 133 34.94 -3.50 16.37
CA GLU A 133 35.30 -3.49 14.95
C GLU A 133 36.61 -2.73 14.70
N LYS A 134 36.78 -1.58 15.36
CA LYS A 134 38.06 -0.84 15.34
C LYS A 134 39.20 -1.68 15.89
N LEU A 135 38.97 -2.41 16.99
CA LEU A 135 39.97 -3.32 17.53
C LEU A 135 40.29 -4.45 16.56
N ARG A 136 39.27 -5.08 15.96
CA ARG A 136 39.45 -6.14 14.95
C ARG A 136 40.33 -5.65 13.80
N HIS A 137 40.06 -4.46 13.27
CA HIS A 137 40.86 -3.86 12.20
C HIS A 137 42.32 -3.61 12.64
N LYS A 138 42.54 -3.05 13.85
CA LYS A 138 43.88 -2.88 14.43
C LYS A 138 44.62 -4.20 14.61
N LEU A 139 43.93 -5.28 15.02
CA LEU A 139 44.54 -6.60 15.22
C LEU A 139 44.92 -7.25 13.88
N ILE A 140 44.08 -7.14 12.85
CA ILE A 140 44.36 -7.65 11.51
C ILE A 140 45.59 -6.95 10.91
N THR A 141 45.71 -5.63 11.11
CA THR A 141 46.83 -4.85 10.59
C THR A 141 48.11 -4.99 11.42
N GLY A 142 48.00 -5.21 12.74
CA GLY A 142 49.11 -5.30 13.68
C GLY A 142 49.64 -6.70 14.00
N GLY A 143 48.97 -7.78 13.54
CA GLY A 143 49.40 -9.17 13.75
C GLY A 143 49.31 -9.65 15.22
N GLY A 144 48.40 -9.08 16.01
CA GLY A 144 48.24 -9.38 17.44
C GLY A 144 47.31 -10.56 17.74
N ASP A 145 47.45 -11.14 18.93
CA ASP A 145 46.64 -12.27 19.41
C ASP A 145 45.16 -11.89 19.64
N THR A 146 44.25 -12.83 19.41
CA THR A 146 42.80 -12.58 19.41
C THR A 146 42.22 -12.67 20.83
N ALA A 147 42.28 -11.56 21.57
CA ALA A 147 41.47 -11.42 22.77
C ALA A 147 39.98 -11.62 22.44
N PRO A 148 39.16 -12.19 23.36
CA PRO A 148 37.73 -12.34 23.14
C PRO A 148 37.06 -10.99 22.85
N MET A 149 36.40 -10.88 21.69
CA MET A 149 35.68 -9.70 21.24
C MET A 149 34.18 -9.87 21.54
N GLU A 150 33.70 -9.23 22.59
CA GLU A 150 32.37 -9.47 23.15
C GLU A 150 31.82 -8.24 23.88
N ILE A 151 30.49 -8.21 24.04
CA ILE A 151 29.75 -7.18 24.76
C ILE A 151 29.02 -7.85 25.93
N HIS A 152 29.20 -7.32 27.13
CA HIS A 152 28.53 -7.77 28.35
C HIS A 152 27.55 -6.72 28.84
N LEU A 153 26.37 -7.17 29.25
CA LEU A 153 25.31 -6.39 29.87
C LEU A 153 25.05 -6.97 31.25
N GLN A 154 24.93 -6.11 32.24
CA GLN A 154 24.59 -6.50 33.60
C GLN A 154 23.50 -5.60 34.17
N THR A 155 22.51 -6.23 34.79
CA THR A 155 21.41 -5.54 35.47
C THR A 155 21.49 -5.79 36.97
N ASP A 156 21.45 -4.73 37.78
CA ASP A 156 21.38 -4.83 39.25
C ASP A 156 20.17 -4.04 39.74
N SER A 157 19.07 -4.76 40.01
CA SER A 157 17.81 -4.16 40.47
C SER A 157 17.90 -3.61 41.89
N ALA A 158 18.81 -4.14 42.73
CA ALA A 158 18.97 -3.66 44.10
C ALA A 158 19.65 -2.29 44.15
N LYS A 159 20.65 -2.07 43.28
CA LYS A 159 21.30 -0.76 43.12
C LYS A 159 20.59 0.14 42.12
N GLY A 160 19.67 -0.41 41.33
CA GLY A 160 19.01 0.28 40.22
C GLY A 160 20.02 0.74 39.18
N THR A 161 20.87 -0.18 38.72
CA THR A 161 21.93 0.12 37.74
C THR A 161 21.83 -0.77 36.51
N PHE A 162 22.19 -0.19 35.36
CA PHE A 162 22.46 -0.88 34.11
C PHE A 162 23.93 -0.71 33.77
N THR A 163 24.62 -1.79 33.44
CA THR A 163 26.03 -1.77 33.05
C THR A 163 26.22 -2.41 31.69
N ILE A 164 27.03 -1.78 30.84
CA ILE A 164 27.53 -2.37 29.59
C ILE A 164 29.06 -2.36 29.62
N GLN A 165 29.69 -3.42 29.12
CA GLN A 165 31.13 -3.50 28.97
C GLN A 165 31.50 -4.19 27.66
N ASP A 166 32.27 -3.52 26.81
CA ASP A 166 32.89 -4.11 25.63
C ASP A 166 34.38 -4.38 25.87
N THR A 167 34.95 -5.31 25.10
CA THR A 167 36.39 -5.62 25.07
C THR A 167 37.11 -4.98 23.89
N GLY A 168 36.60 -3.83 23.40
CA GLY A 168 37.08 -3.16 22.20
C GLY A 168 38.35 -2.34 22.40
N VAL A 169 38.55 -1.36 21.51
CA VAL A 169 39.77 -0.55 21.43
C VAL A 169 39.99 0.36 22.65
N GLY A 170 38.92 0.65 23.42
CA GLY A 170 38.98 1.59 24.55
C GLY A 170 39.24 3.03 24.11
N MET A 171 39.47 3.91 25.10
CA MET A 171 39.78 5.33 24.88
C MET A 171 40.87 5.79 25.84
N ASN A 172 41.80 6.61 25.35
CA ASN A 172 42.73 7.37 26.17
C ASN A 172 42.08 8.66 26.74
N GLN A 173 42.81 9.43 27.55
CA GLN A 173 42.29 10.66 28.17
C GLN A 173 41.81 11.69 27.14
N GLU A 174 42.58 11.92 26.07
CA GLU A 174 42.25 12.89 25.03
C GLU A 174 40.99 12.47 24.27
N GLU A 175 40.87 11.18 23.95
CA GLU A 175 39.68 10.61 23.32
C GLU A 175 38.44 10.66 24.21
N LEU A 176 38.58 10.45 25.53
CA LEU A 176 37.47 10.61 26.47
C LEU A 176 36.96 12.06 26.49
N VAL A 177 37.86 13.04 26.54
CA VAL A 177 37.50 14.47 26.49
C VAL A 177 36.88 14.82 25.14
N ALA A 178 37.51 14.40 24.04
CA ALA A 178 37.09 14.74 22.69
C ALA A 178 35.77 14.07 22.30
N ASN A 179 35.68 12.75 22.43
CA ASN A 179 34.56 11.97 21.90
C ASN A 179 33.34 11.97 22.82
N LEU A 180 33.52 11.97 24.15
CA LEU A 180 32.40 12.01 25.11
C LEU A 180 32.09 13.42 25.60
N GLY A 181 33.08 14.32 25.61
CA GLY A 181 32.91 15.70 26.05
C GLY A 181 32.41 16.67 24.98
N THR A 182 32.44 16.31 23.70
CA THR A 182 32.02 17.17 22.58
C THR A 182 30.82 16.57 21.85
N ILE A 183 29.66 17.23 21.96
CA ILE A 183 28.44 16.83 21.24
C ILE A 183 28.69 16.91 19.72
N ALA A 184 28.17 15.92 18.99
CA ALA A 184 28.31 15.78 17.55
C ALA A 184 29.73 15.48 17.04
N ARG A 185 30.66 15.13 17.94
CA ARG A 185 31.96 14.55 17.56
C ARG A 185 31.87 13.03 17.53
N SER A 186 32.22 12.42 16.40
CA SER A 186 32.19 10.97 16.22
C SER A 186 33.57 10.43 15.88
N GLY A 187 34.22 9.78 16.84
CA GLY A 187 35.47 9.05 16.59
C GLY A 187 35.28 7.87 15.63
N SER A 188 34.09 7.28 15.54
CA SER A 188 33.77 6.25 14.54
C SER A 188 33.72 6.82 13.12
N LYS A 189 33.25 8.06 12.95
CA LYS A 189 33.26 8.74 11.65
C LYS A 189 34.69 9.09 11.23
N ALA A 190 35.50 9.65 12.12
CA ALA A 190 36.90 9.95 11.83
C ALA A 190 37.68 8.69 11.39
N PHE A 191 37.45 7.57 12.09
CA PHE A 191 38.02 6.28 11.71
C PHE A 191 37.58 5.82 10.31
N LEU A 192 36.31 6.01 9.95
CA LEU A 192 35.81 5.70 8.60
C LEU A 192 36.46 6.58 7.52
N ASP A 193 36.66 7.86 7.80
CA ASP A 193 37.32 8.79 6.88
C ASP A 193 38.79 8.39 6.62
N GLU A 194 39.48 7.89 7.64
CA GLU A 194 40.84 7.32 7.53
C GLU A 194 40.88 6.02 6.70
N LEU A 195 39.79 5.26 6.70
CA LEU A 195 39.66 3.97 6.00
C LEU A 195 39.18 4.08 4.54
N GLN A 196 38.96 5.27 3.98
CA GLN A 196 38.36 5.46 2.64
C GLN A 196 39.08 4.72 1.48
N ASN A 197 40.29 4.17 1.69
CA ASN A 197 41.01 3.33 0.73
C ASN A 197 40.81 1.80 0.89
N GLN A 198 40.02 1.31 1.86
CA GLN A 198 39.78 -0.12 2.11
C GLN A 198 38.26 -0.42 2.26
N ALA A 199 37.65 -0.98 1.22
CA ALA A 199 36.19 -1.10 1.06
C ALA A 199 35.49 -2.08 2.03
N GLU A 200 36.17 -3.08 2.58
CA GLU A 200 35.53 -4.11 3.43
C GLU A 200 35.35 -3.70 4.89
N ALA A 201 36.14 -2.76 5.41
CA ALA A 201 36.09 -2.33 6.81
C ALA A 201 35.07 -1.18 7.06
N SER A 202 34.56 -0.54 6.00
CA SER A 202 33.74 0.68 6.10
C SER A 202 32.24 0.43 6.29
N SER A 203 31.74 -0.78 5.99
CA SER A 203 30.31 -1.12 6.01
C SER A 203 29.79 -1.57 7.38
N SER A 204 30.68 -2.01 8.29
CA SER A 204 30.31 -2.58 9.61
C SER A 204 30.19 -1.55 10.73
N ILE A 205 30.78 -0.36 10.60
CA ILE A 205 30.69 0.71 11.60
C ILE A 205 29.28 1.33 11.60
N ILE A 206 28.67 1.44 12.77
CA ILE A 206 27.29 1.90 12.96
C ILE A 206 27.26 3.40 13.29
N GLY A 207 28.20 3.89 14.10
CA GLY A 207 28.22 5.26 14.62
C GLY A 207 28.57 6.33 13.59
N GLN A 208 27.70 7.33 13.44
CA GLN A 208 27.88 8.42 12.46
C GLN A 208 27.77 9.83 13.08
N PHE A 209 26.81 10.05 13.97
CA PHE A 209 26.39 11.39 14.38
C PHE A 209 27.11 11.95 15.62
N GLY A 210 27.72 11.11 16.46
CA GLY A 210 28.37 11.58 17.69
C GLY A 210 27.42 12.05 18.80
N VAL A 211 26.19 11.52 18.82
CA VAL A 211 25.18 11.85 19.86
C VAL A 211 24.62 10.63 20.62
N GLY A 212 24.89 9.41 20.14
CA GLY A 212 24.31 8.18 20.69
C GLY A 212 24.65 7.93 22.15
N PHE A 213 25.86 8.28 22.60
CA PHE A 213 26.26 8.14 24.01
C PHE A 213 25.35 8.90 24.99
N TYR A 214 24.95 10.13 24.64
CA TYR A 214 24.15 10.98 25.51
C TYR A 214 22.71 10.47 25.70
N SER A 215 22.27 9.49 24.91
CA SER A 215 21.01 8.76 25.15
C SER A 215 20.98 8.12 26.55
N ALA A 216 22.13 7.84 27.17
CA ALA A 216 22.25 7.37 28.54
C ALA A 216 21.56 8.31 29.56
N PHE A 217 21.62 9.62 29.34
CA PHE A 217 21.01 10.62 30.24
C PHE A 217 19.48 10.68 30.13
N MET A 218 18.87 10.00 29.15
CA MET A 218 17.41 9.81 29.11
C MET A 218 16.92 8.99 30.32
N VAL A 219 17.76 8.08 30.82
CA VAL A 219 17.39 7.06 31.81
C VAL A 219 18.23 7.10 33.10
N ALA A 220 19.36 7.81 33.10
CA ALA A 220 20.29 7.85 34.23
C ALA A 220 20.50 9.27 34.77
N ASP A 221 20.64 9.38 36.09
CA ASP A 221 21.02 10.62 36.78
C ASP A 221 22.54 10.80 36.85
N ARG A 222 23.28 9.70 36.76
CA ARG A 222 24.74 9.70 36.72
C ARG A 222 25.23 8.60 35.80
N VAL A 223 26.27 8.92 35.03
CA VAL A 223 26.95 8.00 34.14
C VAL A 223 28.43 7.95 34.53
N ASP A 224 28.91 6.76 34.92
CA ASP A 224 30.34 6.49 35.10
C ASP A 224 30.86 5.68 33.91
N VAL A 225 31.97 6.10 33.31
CA VAL A 225 32.66 5.39 32.24
C VAL A 225 34.06 5.04 32.71
N TYR A 226 34.46 3.78 32.56
CA TYR A 226 35.81 3.29 32.81
C TYR A 226 36.36 2.79 31.49
N SER A 227 37.47 3.35 31.02
CA SER A 227 38.04 2.97 29.72
C SER A 227 39.55 2.77 29.81
N GLN A 228 40.03 1.76 29.09
CA GLN A 228 41.44 1.43 28.96
C GLN A 228 41.74 1.26 27.48
N SER A 229 42.53 2.17 26.92
CA SER A 229 43.02 2.09 25.55
C SER A 229 43.82 0.80 25.35
N ALA A 230 43.67 0.19 24.17
CA ALA A 230 44.49 -0.92 23.70
C ALA A 230 45.96 -0.50 23.41
N GLU A 231 46.26 0.79 23.42
CA GLU A 231 47.60 1.31 23.19
C GLU A 231 48.54 0.99 24.36
N PRO A 232 49.74 0.44 24.08
CA PRO A 232 50.69 0.09 25.12
C PRO A 232 51.08 1.30 25.98
N GLY A 233 51.07 1.12 27.31
CA GLY A 233 51.57 2.12 28.26
C GLY A 233 50.60 3.25 28.59
N VAL A 234 49.38 3.24 28.05
CA VAL A 234 48.32 4.19 28.42
C VAL A 234 47.63 3.72 29.71
N PRO A 235 47.47 4.56 30.74
CA PRO A 235 46.78 4.17 31.96
C PRO A 235 45.25 4.08 31.77
N GLY A 236 44.57 3.45 32.71
CA GLY A 236 43.11 3.40 32.74
C GLY A 236 42.51 4.70 33.27
N TYR A 237 41.31 5.06 32.82
CA TYR A 237 40.63 6.28 33.26
C TYR A 237 39.20 6.03 33.70
N LYS A 238 38.72 6.85 34.64
CA LYS A 238 37.32 7.02 35.00
C LYS A 238 36.85 8.38 34.53
N TRP A 239 35.79 8.42 33.73
CA TRP A 239 35.00 9.60 33.38
C TRP A 239 33.67 9.56 34.14
N SER A 240 33.18 10.71 34.65
CA SER A 240 31.93 10.79 35.40
C SER A 240 31.18 12.07 35.10
N SER A 241 29.86 11.98 34.90
CA SER A 241 28.97 13.15 34.72
C SER A 241 27.55 12.86 35.20
N ASP A 242 26.87 13.93 35.61
CA ASP A 242 25.43 13.97 35.93
C ASP A 242 24.57 14.46 34.74
N GLY A 243 25.20 14.83 33.62
CA GLY A 243 24.51 15.38 32.44
C GLY A 243 24.23 16.88 32.51
N SER A 244 24.67 17.60 33.55
CA SER A 244 24.38 19.03 33.77
C SER A 244 25.38 19.99 33.10
N GLY A 245 26.16 19.50 32.13
CA GLY A 245 27.10 20.28 31.31
C GLY A 245 28.56 20.24 31.77
N VAL A 246 28.91 19.50 32.82
CA VAL A 246 30.30 19.25 33.24
C VAL A 246 30.57 17.76 33.39
N PHE A 247 31.83 17.36 33.30
CA PHE A 247 32.29 16.00 33.57
C PHE A 247 33.69 16.04 34.20
N GLU A 248 34.02 14.98 34.92
CA GLU A 248 35.32 14.82 35.59
C GLU A 248 36.03 13.59 35.04
N ILE A 249 37.37 13.66 34.94
CA ILE A 249 38.21 12.52 34.55
C ILE A 249 39.31 12.34 35.60
N ALA A 250 39.51 11.09 36.03
CA ALA A 250 40.61 10.69 36.91
C ALA A 250 41.27 9.40 36.39
N GLU A 251 42.56 9.25 36.65
CA GLU A 251 43.26 7.98 36.43
C GLU A 251 42.69 6.89 37.36
N ALA A 252 42.54 5.68 36.85
CA ALA A 252 41.95 4.55 37.56
C ALA A 252 42.76 3.27 37.33
N SER A 253 42.97 2.51 38.40
CA SER A 253 43.62 1.20 38.34
C SER A 253 42.59 0.06 38.22
N GLY A 254 43.02 -1.10 37.74
CA GLY A 254 42.15 -2.27 37.58
C GLY A 254 41.11 -2.15 36.46
N VAL A 255 41.32 -1.24 35.51
CA VAL A 255 40.45 -1.08 34.33
C VAL A 255 40.84 -2.14 33.29
N ARG A 256 39.88 -2.98 32.90
CA ARG A 256 40.06 -3.96 31.83
C ARG A 256 40.06 -3.25 30.47
N GLN A 257 40.85 -3.74 29.52
CA GLN A 257 40.83 -3.27 28.13
C GLN A 257 39.41 -3.20 27.55
N GLY A 258 39.13 -2.12 26.81
CA GLY A 258 37.81 -1.78 26.31
C GLY A 258 37.17 -0.69 27.16
N THR A 259 35.83 -0.67 27.20
CA THR A 259 35.06 0.35 27.92
C THR A 259 33.94 -0.27 28.74
N LYS A 260 33.79 0.15 30.00
CA LYS A 260 32.67 -0.17 30.88
C LYS A 260 31.89 1.09 31.21
N ILE A 261 30.59 1.08 30.99
CA ILE A 261 29.68 2.19 31.27
C ILE A 261 28.67 1.72 32.31
N VAL A 262 28.54 2.48 33.41
CA VAL A 262 27.59 2.22 34.49
C VAL A 262 26.59 3.37 34.53
N LEU A 263 25.32 3.02 34.32
CA LEU A 263 24.19 3.93 34.40
C LEU A 263 23.54 3.79 35.78
N HIS A 264 23.54 4.88 36.55
CA HIS A 264 22.76 4.98 37.78
C HIS A 264 21.36 5.46 37.40
N LEU A 265 20.43 4.50 37.30
CA LEU A 265 19.12 4.75 36.70
C LEU A 265 18.26 5.64 37.58
N LYS A 266 17.53 6.54 36.93
CA LYS A 266 16.44 7.33 37.52
C LYS A 266 15.36 6.42 38.10
N ASP A 267 14.61 6.96 39.05
CA ASP A 267 13.51 6.23 39.69
C ASP A 267 12.38 5.87 38.70
N ASP A 268 12.14 6.71 37.69
CA ASP A 268 11.15 6.46 36.64
C ASP A 268 11.64 5.48 35.55
N CYS A 269 12.90 5.05 35.59
CA CYS A 269 13.54 4.21 34.57
C CYS A 269 14.08 2.88 35.13
N LYS A 270 13.64 2.46 36.33
CA LYS A 270 14.11 1.22 36.97
C LYS A 270 13.77 -0.05 36.19
N GLU A 271 12.84 0.01 35.24
CA GLU A 271 12.54 -1.11 34.33
C GLU A 271 13.80 -1.64 33.61
N PHE A 272 14.78 -0.77 33.33
CA PHE A 272 16.04 -1.15 32.67
C PHE A 272 17.07 -1.81 33.60
N SER A 273 16.72 -2.02 34.87
CA SER A 273 17.47 -2.88 35.80
C SER A 273 16.86 -4.29 35.92
N ALA A 274 15.81 -4.61 35.16
CA ALA A 274 15.23 -5.94 35.08
C ALA A 274 15.79 -6.72 33.87
N GLU A 275 16.21 -7.97 34.09
CA GLU A 275 16.84 -8.81 33.06
C GLU A 275 15.91 -9.02 31.86
N ASP A 276 14.64 -9.37 32.09
CA ASP A 276 13.68 -9.66 31.01
C ASP A 276 13.44 -8.44 30.12
N ARG A 277 13.34 -7.26 30.72
CA ARG A 277 13.15 -6.00 29.98
C ARG A 277 14.35 -5.67 29.10
N VAL A 278 15.57 -5.79 29.64
CA VAL A 278 16.80 -5.58 28.85
C VAL A 278 16.90 -6.61 27.72
N LYS A 279 16.55 -7.87 28.00
CA LYS A 279 16.54 -8.94 26.99
C LYS A 279 15.58 -8.65 25.84
N GLU A 280 14.38 -8.14 26.11
CA GLU A 280 13.42 -7.72 25.09
C GLU A 280 14.02 -6.65 24.17
N VAL A 281 14.64 -5.62 24.74
CA VAL A 281 15.21 -4.51 23.98
C VAL A 281 16.40 -4.97 23.13
N VAL A 282 17.29 -5.80 23.68
CA VAL A 282 18.41 -6.38 22.91
C VAL A 282 17.88 -7.23 21.75
N THR A 283 16.86 -8.04 21.98
CA THR A 283 16.24 -8.89 20.95
C THR A 283 15.55 -8.05 19.88
N LYS A 284 14.94 -6.92 20.24
CA LYS A 284 14.28 -6.00 19.31
C LYS A 284 15.28 -5.34 18.37
N TYR A 285 16.34 -4.71 18.90
CA TYR A 285 17.20 -3.83 18.09
C TYR A 285 18.54 -4.42 17.67
N SER A 286 19.12 -5.29 18.50
CA SER A 286 20.53 -5.65 18.45
C SER A 286 20.76 -7.16 18.31
N ASN A 287 19.72 -7.93 17.99
CA ASN A 287 19.83 -9.39 17.87
C ASN A 287 20.79 -9.84 16.76
N PHE A 288 21.06 -8.98 15.78
CA PHE A 288 21.90 -9.26 14.62
C PHE A 288 23.25 -8.55 14.64
N VAL A 289 23.64 -7.97 15.79
CA VAL A 289 24.98 -7.39 15.97
C VAL A 289 26.05 -8.47 15.79
N SER A 290 27.16 -8.10 15.14
CA SER A 290 28.20 -9.03 14.67
C SER A 290 29.03 -9.68 15.78
N PHE A 291 28.91 -9.23 17.03
CA PHE A 291 29.69 -9.70 18.19
C PHE A 291 28.79 -10.35 19.24
N PRO A 292 29.25 -11.38 19.97
CA PRO A 292 28.49 -11.97 21.06
C PRO A 292 28.07 -10.94 22.13
N VAL A 293 26.79 -10.97 22.49
CA VAL A 293 26.20 -10.16 23.55
C VAL A 293 25.78 -11.09 24.69
N PHE A 294 26.33 -10.84 25.87
CA PHE A 294 26.00 -11.56 27.10
C PHE A 294 25.16 -10.68 28.01
N LEU A 295 24.09 -11.21 28.59
CA LEU A 295 23.30 -10.55 29.64
C LEU A 295 23.37 -11.40 30.90
N ASN A 296 23.89 -10.83 31.99
CA ASN A 296 24.07 -11.52 33.27
C ASN A 296 24.80 -12.89 33.11
N GLY A 297 25.80 -12.93 32.23
CA GLY A 297 26.59 -14.13 31.92
C GLY A 297 25.96 -15.11 30.92
N ARG A 298 24.77 -14.82 30.37
CA ARG A 298 24.07 -15.66 29.39
C ARG A 298 24.12 -15.03 28.00
N ARG A 299 24.55 -15.79 26.98
CA ARG A 299 24.59 -15.30 25.60
C ARG A 299 23.18 -15.10 25.03
N LEU A 300 22.92 -13.94 24.41
CA LEU A 300 21.61 -13.56 23.85
C LEU A 300 21.52 -13.75 22.33
N ASN A 301 22.39 -13.10 21.56
CA ASN A 301 22.32 -13.10 20.10
C ASN A 301 22.81 -14.43 19.52
N THR A 302 21.84 -15.22 19.06
CA THR A 302 22.06 -16.56 18.50
C THR A 302 21.69 -16.65 17.02
N LEU A 303 20.97 -15.67 16.48
CA LEU A 303 20.54 -15.66 15.09
C LEU A 303 21.53 -14.92 14.19
N GLN A 304 21.76 -15.48 13.01
CA GLN A 304 22.55 -14.85 11.96
C GLN A 304 21.67 -13.92 11.12
N ALA A 305 22.26 -12.82 10.63
CA ALA A 305 21.59 -11.91 9.69
C ALA A 305 21.49 -12.56 8.30
N LEU A 306 20.55 -13.49 8.12
CA LEU A 306 20.44 -14.32 6.91
C LEU A 306 20.38 -13.51 5.61
N TRP A 307 19.77 -12.32 5.63
CA TRP A 307 19.66 -11.46 4.45
C TRP A 307 21.02 -10.97 3.93
N MET A 308 22.04 -10.93 4.80
CA MET A 308 23.42 -10.54 4.46
C MET A 308 24.27 -11.71 3.95
N MET A 309 23.79 -12.95 4.11
CA MET A 309 24.52 -14.16 3.72
C MET A 309 24.32 -14.49 2.23
N GLU A 310 25.12 -15.43 1.71
CA GLU A 310 24.95 -15.93 0.35
C GLU A 310 23.70 -16.83 0.26
N PRO A 311 22.73 -16.54 -0.65
CA PRO A 311 21.48 -17.30 -0.70
C PRO A 311 21.65 -18.81 -0.85
N LYS A 312 22.75 -19.26 -1.49
CA LYS A 312 23.04 -20.68 -1.70
C LYS A 312 23.54 -21.42 -0.46
N GLU A 313 24.01 -20.68 0.54
CA GLU A 313 24.53 -21.23 1.80
C GLU A 313 23.44 -21.38 2.87
N ILE A 314 22.23 -20.93 2.56
CA ILE A 314 21.09 -20.95 3.49
C ILE A 314 20.18 -22.12 3.14
N SER A 315 20.05 -23.05 4.08
CA SER A 315 19.13 -24.18 3.95
C SER A 315 17.66 -23.73 4.10
N GLU A 316 16.74 -24.55 3.59
CA GLU A 316 15.30 -24.35 3.78
C GLU A 316 14.94 -24.27 5.28
N TRP A 317 15.54 -25.11 6.12
CA TRP A 317 15.29 -25.10 7.56
C TRP A 317 15.73 -23.79 8.24
N GLN A 318 16.88 -23.22 7.83
CA GLN A 318 17.29 -21.90 8.32
C GLN A 318 16.30 -20.81 7.89
N HIS A 319 15.75 -20.90 6.68
CA HIS A 319 14.67 -20.02 6.24
C HIS A 319 13.39 -20.21 7.06
N GLU A 320 12.99 -21.44 7.41
CA GLU A 320 11.82 -21.69 8.26
C GLU A 320 11.99 -21.06 9.64
N GLU A 321 13.12 -21.28 10.31
CA GLU A 321 13.38 -20.73 11.65
C GLU A 321 13.44 -19.20 11.63
N PHE A 322 14.09 -18.62 10.62
CA PHE A 322 14.15 -17.17 10.46
C PHE A 322 12.79 -16.56 10.12
N TYR A 323 11.99 -17.23 9.28
CA TYR A 323 10.61 -16.85 9.01
C TYR A 323 9.78 -16.83 10.29
N ARG A 324 9.82 -17.89 11.11
CA ARG A 324 9.10 -17.97 12.39
C ARG A 324 9.50 -16.84 13.33
N TYR A 325 10.79 -16.55 13.41
CA TYR A 325 11.32 -15.43 14.20
C TYR A 325 10.77 -14.08 13.71
N ILE A 326 10.90 -13.76 12.43
CA ILE A 326 10.59 -12.42 11.93
C ILE A 326 9.08 -12.16 11.76
N ALA A 327 8.33 -13.19 11.38
CA ALA A 327 6.89 -13.11 11.22
C ALA A 327 6.13 -13.33 12.54
N GLN A 328 6.83 -13.73 13.61
CA GLN A 328 6.24 -14.23 14.86
C GLN A 328 5.19 -15.31 14.60
N ALA A 329 5.54 -16.22 13.68
CA ALA A 329 4.64 -17.23 13.14
C ALA A 329 5.05 -18.63 13.61
N TYR A 330 4.12 -19.57 13.50
CA TYR A 330 4.34 -20.99 13.83
C TYR A 330 4.35 -21.90 12.60
N ASP A 331 3.91 -21.40 11.45
CA ASP A 331 3.92 -22.13 10.18
C ASP A 331 5.30 -22.04 9.50
N LYS A 332 5.34 -22.27 8.19
CA LYS A 332 6.55 -22.20 7.37
C LYS A 332 6.27 -21.37 6.11
N PRO A 333 7.29 -20.82 5.44
CA PRO A 333 7.08 -20.11 4.19
C PRO A 333 6.82 -21.09 3.05
N ARG A 334 5.80 -20.83 2.22
CA ARG A 334 5.61 -21.56 0.95
C ARG A 334 6.50 -21.06 -0.18
N TYR A 335 6.88 -19.79 -0.10
CA TYR A 335 7.81 -19.14 -1.01
C TYR A 335 8.80 -18.30 -0.23
N THR A 336 10.04 -18.32 -0.71
CA THR A 336 11.16 -17.54 -0.20
C THR A 336 11.81 -16.79 -1.35
N LEU A 337 11.88 -15.47 -1.23
CA LEU A 337 12.62 -14.59 -2.13
C LEU A 337 13.77 -13.96 -1.36
N HIS A 338 14.98 -14.49 -1.54
CA HIS A 338 16.21 -13.84 -1.09
C HIS A 338 16.75 -12.98 -2.24
N TYR A 339 16.75 -11.66 -2.05
CA TYR A 339 17.13 -10.69 -3.07
C TYR A 339 18.32 -9.85 -2.61
N ARG A 340 19.31 -9.73 -3.51
CA ARG A 340 20.51 -8.92 -3.31
C ARG A 340 20.73 -8.09 -4.58
N ALA A 341 21.00 -6.81 -4.40
CA ALA A 341 21.37 -5.89 -5.48
C ALA A 341 22.30 -4.81 -4.94
N ASP A 342 23.24 -4.34 -5.77
CA ASP A 342 24.11 -3.21 -5.45
C ASP A 342 23.78 -1.98 -6.32
N ALA A 343 22.97 -2.15 -7.36
CA ALA A 343 22.47 -1.10 -8.24
C ALA A 343 20.98 -1.34 -8.57
N PRO A 344 20.15 -0.28 -8.69
CA PRO A 344 20.48 1.13 -8.51
C PRO A 344 20.55 1.57 -7.04
N LEU A 345 20.30 0.64 -6.11
CA LEU A 345 20.43 0.79 -4.67
C LEU A 345 21.05 -0.48 -4.10
N ASN A 346 21.83 -0.35 -3.03
CA ASN A 346 22.24 -1.46 -2.18
C ASN A 346 21.01 -2.01 -1.46
N ILE A 347 20.66 -3.25 -1.78
CA ILE A 347 19.52 -3.97 -1.21
C ILE A 347 20.00 -5.34 -0.78
N ARG A 348 19.67 -5.70 0.45
CA ARG A 348 19.76 -7.05 1.00
C ARG A 348 18.43 -7.37 1.66
N SER A 349 17.65 -8.27 1.07
CA SER A 349 16.31 -8.55 1.56
C SER A 349 15.93 -10.01 1.46
N ILE A 350 15.06 -10.44 2.37
CA ILE A 350 14.38 -11.72 2.29
C ILE A 350 12.89 -11.48 2.49
N PHE A 351 12.08 -11.97 1.56
CA PHE A 351 10.63 -11.97 1.66
C PHE A 351 10.09 -13.39 1.68
N TYR A 352 9.03 -13.58 2.46
CA TYR A 352 8.33 -14.83 2.63
C TYR A 352 6.85 -14.66 2.34
N VAL A 353 6.28 -15.66 1.68
CA VAL A 353 4.83 -15.88 1.63
C VAL A 353 4.51 -16.96 2.66
N PRO A 354 3.67 -16.69 3.67
CA PRO A 354 3.20 -17.71 4.61
C PRO A 354 2.55 -18.90 3.90
N ASP A 355 2.65 -20.10 4.45
CA ASP A 355 1.88 -21.24 3.95
C ASP A 355 0.42 -21.20 4.42
N MET A 356 0.18 -20.53 5.55
CA MET A 356 -1.16 -20.25 6.04
C MET A 356 -1.92 -19.23 5.19
N LYS A 357 -3.19 -19.53 4.91
CA LYS A 357 -4.13 -18.59 4.31
C LYS A 357 -4.22 -17.30 5.13
N PRO A 358 -4.26 -16.11 4.50
CA PRO A 358 -4.43 -14.85 5.21
C PRO A 358 -5.80 -14.81 5.91
N SER A 359 -5.81 -14.40 7.18
CA SER A 359 -7.05 -14.19 7.92
C SER A 359 -7.81 -12.99 7.34
N MET A 360 -9.07 -13.18 6.93
CA MET A 360 -9.91 -12.09 6.43
C MET A 360 -10.13 -10.98 7.47
N PHE A 361 -10.02 -11.31 8.76
CA PHE A 361 -10.04 -10.32 9.83
C PHE A 361 -8.77 -9.45 9.85
N ASP A 362 -7.60 -10.02 9.61
CA ASP A 362 -6.35 -9.26 9.56
C ASP A 362 -6.24 -8.44 8.27
N VAL A 363 -6.81 -8.95 7.17
CA VAL A 363 -6.92 -8.23 5.90
C VAL A 363 -7.75 -6.94 6.06
N SER A 364 -8.86 -7.00 6.79
CA SER A 364 -9.75 -5.84 7.00
C SER A 364 -9.23 -4.83 8.01
N ARG A 365 -8.38 -5.26 8.95
CA ARG A 365 -7.75 -4.37 9.95
C ARG A 365 -6.63 -3.49 9.40
N GLU A 366 -6.22 -3.71 8.15
CA GLU A 366 -5.09 -2.99 7.52
C GLU A 366 -3.87 -2.91 8.44
N MET A 367 -3.38 -4.06 8.93
CA MET A 367 -2.31 -4.14 9.95
C MET A 367 -0.92 -3.56 9.56
N GLY A 368 -0.85 -2.72 8.52
CA GLY A 368 0.35 -2.13 7.97
C GLY A 368 1.22 -3.16 7.24
N SER A 369 2.45 -2.76 6.94
CA SER A 369 3.48 -3.69 6.48
C SER A 369 3.90 -4.61 7.62
N SER A 370 4.46 -5.74 7.23
CA SER A 370 4.98 -6.78 8.12
C SER A 370 6.42 -7.15 7.77
N VAL A 371 7.09 -6.22 7.07
CA VAL A 371 8.50 -6.28 6.75
C VAL A 371 9.24 -5.31 7.68
N ALA A 372 10.26 -5.84 8.35
CA ALA A 372 11.17 -5.06 9.17
C ALA A 372 12.23 -4.38 8.30
N LEU A 373 12.61 -3.17 8.68
CA LEU A 373 13.65 -2.40 8.02
C LEU A 373 14.87 -2.29 8.92
N TYR A 374 16.01 -2.70 8.38
CA TYR A 374 17.31 -2.65 9.01
C TYR A 374 18.23 -1.70 8.23
N SER A 375 19.26 -1.21 8.91
CA SER A 375 20.43 -0.61 8.28
C SER A 375 21.65 -1.06 9.07
N ARG A 376 22.64 -1.61 8.37
CA ARG A 376 23.87 -2.15 8.99
C ARG A 376 23.55 -3.12 10.13
N LYS A 377 22.58 -4.01 9.93
CA LYS A 377 22.08 -5.01 10.91
C LYS A 377 21.43 -4.45 12.18
N VAL A 378 21.21 -3.14 12.27
CA VAL A 378 20.44 -2.52 13.37
C VAL A 378 19.02 -2.24 12.91
N LEU A 379 18.03 -2.61 13.73
CA LEU A 379 16.62 -2.38 13.42
C LEU A 379 16.33 -0.87 13.42
N ILE A 380 15.70 -0.40 12.35
CA ILE A 380 15.20 0.97 12.20
C ILE A 380 13.70 1.01 12.48
N GLN A 381 12.93 0.11 11.84
CA GLN A 381 11.48 0.00 12.03
C GLN A 381 11.04 -1.46 12.00
N THR A 382 10.21 -1.86 12.97
CA THR A 382 9.60 -3.21 13.01
C THR A 382 8.59 -3.44 11.89
N LYS A 383 7.89 -2.37 11.48
CA LYS A 383 6.86 -2.39 10.44
C LYS A 383 7.05 -1.19 9.53
N ALA A 384 7.87 -1.36 8.49
CA ALA A 384 8.10 -0.30 7.52
C ALA A 384 6.97 -0.30 6.48
N THR A 385 5.95 0.55 6.66
CA THR A 385 4.79 0.64 5.74
C THR A 385 5.17 1.18 4.37
N GLU A 386 6.20 2.02 4.31
CA GLU A 386 6.55 2.77 3.10
C GLU A 386 7.41 1.99 2.09
N ILE A 387 8.04 0.88 2.50
CA ILE A 387 9.01 0.14 1.68
C ILE A 387 8.38 -0.84 0.70
N LEU A 388 7.11 -1.20 0.89
CA LEU A 388 6.35 -2.05 -0.02
C LEU A 388 5.01 -1.38 -0.33
N PRO A 389 4.47 -1.53 -1.55
CA PRO A 389 3.12 -1.09 -1.84
C PRO A 389 2.11 -1.87 -0.97
N LYS A 390 0.99 -1.23 -0.63
CA LYS A 390 -0.03 -1.77 0.29
C LYS A 390 -0.53 -3.17 -0.12
N TRP A 391 -0.61 -3.45 -1.41
CA TRP A 391 -1.05 -4.76 -1.92
C TRP A 391 -0.04 -5.89 -1.63
N LEU A 392 1.23 -5.59 -1.38
CA LEU A 392 2.25 -6.56 -0.98
C LEU A 392 2.35 -6.77 0.53
N ARG A 393 1.43 -6.24 1.34
CA ARG A 393 1.45 -6.35 2.82
C ARG A 393 1.35 -7.78 3.36
N PHE A 394 1.00 -8.74 2.52
CA PHE A 394 1.00 -10.16 2.88
C PHE A 394 2.41 -10.75 3.00
N LEU A 395 3.43 -10.12 2.40
CA LEU A 395 4.82 -10.53 2.52
C LEU A 395 5.35 -10.26 3.92
N ARG A 396 5.98 -11.28 4.51
CA ARG A 396 6.76 -11.16 5.76
C ARG A 396 8.24 -11.09 5.41
N GLY A 397 9.05 -10.45 6.24
CA GLY A 397 10.51 -10.53 6.07
C GLY A 397 11.27 -9.28 6.47
N VAL A 398 12.39 -9.07 5.79
CA VAL A 398 13.37 -8.04 6.11
C VAL A 398 13.89 -7.35 4.87
N VAL A 399 14.12 -6.03 4.98
CA VAL A 399 14.90 -5.24 4.03
C VAL A 399 16.01 -4.55 4.80
N ASP A 400 17.22 -4.62 4.26
CA ASP A 400 18.38 -3.84 4.70
C ASP A 400 18.95 -3.11 3.47
N SER A 401 19.27 -1.85 3.66
CA SER A 401 19.83 -0.99 2.63
C SER A 401 20.72 0.06 3.27
N GLU A 402 21.98 0.09 2.83
CA GLU A 402 22.97 1.05 3.31
C GLU A 402 22.76 2.46 2.74
N ASP A 403 22.00 2.57 1.64
CA ASP A 403 21.73 3.83 0.95
C ASP A 403 20.60 4.65 1.59
N ILE A 404 19.87 4.09 2.57
CA ILE A 404 18.77 4.79 3.23
C ILE A 404 19.34 5.76 4.27
N PRO A 405 19.21 7.09 4.08
CA PRO A 405 19.67 8.04 5.07
C PRO A 405 18.76 7.98 6.31
N LEU A 406 19.40 7.82 7.46
CA LEU A 406 18.74 7.76 8.76
C LEU A 406 18.66 9.16 9.38
N ASN A 407 17.56 9.44 10.05
CA ASN A 407 17.49 10.63 10.89
C ASN A 407 18.39 10.51 12.13
N LEU A 408 18.57 11.64 12.83
CA LEU A 408 19.44 11.70 14.00
C LEU A 408 19.02 10.72 15.13
N SER A 409 17.73 10.39 15.23
CA SER A 409 17.19 9.40 16.18
C SER A 409 17.28 7.95 15.69
N ARG A 410 17.56 7.72 14.40
CA ARG A 410 17.59 6.42 13.72
C ARG A 410 16.29 5.64 13.80
N GLU A 411 15.16 6.35 13.73
CA GLU A 411 13.80 5.78 13.81
C GLU A 411 12.92 6.17 12.62
N LEU A 412 13.24 7.31 11.97
CA LEU A 412 12.47 7.84 10.85
C LEU A 412 13.30 7.86 9.57
N LEU A 413 12.62 7.61 8.46
CA LEU A 413 13.16 7.68 7.11
C LEU A 413 13.12 9.13 6.64
N GLN A 414 14.25 9.66 6.18
CA GLN A 414 14.34 11.08 5.79
C GLN A 414 13.97 11.34 4.33
N GLU A 415 14.39 10.46 3.40
CA GLU A 415 14.24 10.71 1.97
C GLU A 415 13.09 9.92 1.33
N SER A 416 11.96 10.59 1.12
CA SER A 416 10.79 9.96 0.48
C SER A 416 11.05 9.49 -0.96
N ALA A 417 11.97 10.13 -1.70
CA ALA A 417 12.28 9.75 -3.08
C ALA A 417 13.05 8.42 -3.18
N LEU A 418 14.08 8.22 -2.35
CA LEU A 418 14.82 6.94 -2.30
C LEU A 418 13.92 5.80 -1.82
N ILE A 419 13.06 6.04 -0.84
CA ILE A 419 12.10 5.03 -0.37
C ILE A 419 11.10 4.65 -1.46
N ARG A 420 10.59 5.62 -2.25
CA ARG A 420 9.76 5.32 -3.43
C ARG A 420 10.51 4.46 -4.44
N LYS A 421 11.74 4.83 -4.79
CA LYS A 421 12.59 4.05 -5.71
C LYS A 421 12.85 2.63 -5.20
N LEU A 422 13.16 2.47 -3.91
CA LEU A 422 13.31 1.17 -3.27
C LEU A 422 12.03 0.34 -3.39
N ARG A 423 10.88 0.94 -3.04
CA ARG A 423 9.57 0.30 -3.13
C ARG A 423 9.26 -0.18 -4.55
N ASP A 424 9.54 0.65 -5.56
CA ASP A 424 9.30 0.31 -6.96
C ASP A 424 10.20 -0.85 -7.42
N VAL A 425 11.49 -0.83 -7.05
CA VAL A 425 12.42 -1.93 -7.34
C VAL A 425 11.97 -3.23 -6.67
N LEU A 426 11.56 -3.18 -5.40
CA LEU A 426 11.08 -4.35 -4.67
C LEU A 426 9.78 -4.89 -5.26
N GLN A 427 8.83 -4.02 -5.62
CA GLN A 427 7.58 -4.42 -6.28
C GLN A 427 7.87 -5.17 -7.58
N GLN A 428 8.69 -4.60 -8.47
CA GLN A 428 9.07 -5.23 -9.73
C GLN A 428 9.77 -6.57 -9.51
N ARG A 429 10.66 -6.64 -8.51
CA ARG A 429 11.37 -7.88 -8.19
C ARG A 429 10.44 -8.98 -7.70
N VAL A 430 9.45 -8.64 -6.87
CA VAL A 430 8.42 -9.55 -6.35
C VAL A 430 7.51 -10.04 -7.47
N ILE A 431 7.00 -9.15 -8.33
CA ILE A 431 6.18 -9.53 -9.48
C ILE A 431 6.93 -10.52 -10.35
N ARG A 432 8.19 -10.22 -10.71
CA ARG A 432 9.03 -11.13 -11.47
C ARG A 432 9.22 -12.48 -10.78
N PHE A 433 9.48 -12.48 -9.47
CA PHE A 433 9.63 -13.71 -8.70
C PHE A 433 8.37 -14.59 -8.75
N LEU A 434 7.19 -14.00 -8.55
CA LEU A 434 5.90 -14.71 -8.59
C LEU A 434 5.58 -15.22 -10.01
N LEU A 435 5.93 -14.47 -11.05
CA LEU A 435 5.84 -14.95 -12.44
C LEU A 435 6.76 -16.15 -12.68
N ASP A 436 7.99 -16.11 -12.18
CA ASP A 436 8.93 -17.24 -12.26
C ASP A 436 8.38 -18.46 -11.51
N GLN A 437 7.76 -18.27 -10.34
CA GLN A 437 7.12 -19.37 -9.59
C GLN A 437 5.96 -19.98 -10.38
N SER A 438 5.14 -19.15 -11.03
CA SER A 438 4.03 -19.65 -11.85
C SER A 438 4.50 -20.49 -13.04
N ARG A 439 5.69 -20.23 -13.59
CA ARG A 439 6.26 -21.01 -14.69
C ARG A 439 6.89 -22.31 -14.20
N LYS A 440 7.53 -22.28 -13.02
CA LYS A 440 8.22 -23.43 -12.44
C LYS A 440 7.27 -24.44 -11.80
N GLU A 441 6.27 -23.96 -11.05
CA GLU A 441 5.35 -24.78 -10.26
C GLU A 441 3.89 -24.28 -10.43
N PRO A 442 3.26 -24.49 -11.61
CA PRO A 442 1.93 -23.92 -11.90
C PRO A 442 0.84 -24.31 -10.90
N GLU A 443 0.79 -25.57 -10.46
CA GLU A 443 -0.19 -26.04 -9.49
C GLU A 443 -0.03 -25.39 -8.10
N LYS A 444 1.22 -25.18 -7.67
CA LYS A 444 1.53 -24.49 -6.41
C LYS A 444 1.19 -23.00 -6.51
N TYR A 445 1.42 -22.40 -7.68
CA TYR A 445 1.00 -21.03 -7.95
C TYR A 445 -0.52 -20.88 -7.98
N ALA A 446 -1.26 -21.85 -8.52
CA ALA A 446 -2.72 -21.84 -8.52
C ALA A 446 -3.28 -21.77 -7.09
N LYS A 447 -2.75 -22.60 -6.16
CA LYS A 447 -3.11 -22.54 -4.73
C LYS A 447 -2.75 -21.20 -4.09
N PHE A 448 -1.58 -20.65 -4.42
CA PHE A 448 -1.20 -19.31 -3.98
C PHE A 448 -2.17 -18.24 -4.50
N PHE A 449 -2.54 -18.30 -5.78
CA PHE A 449 -3.45 -17.34 -6.40
C PHE A 449 -4.86 -17.42 -5.84
N GLU A 450 -5.36 -18.62 -5.53
CA GLU A 450 -6.63 -18.83 -4.84
C GLU A 450 -6.65 -18.10 -3.48
N GLU A 451 -5.55 -18.20 -2.72
CA GLU A 451 -5.49 -17.68 -1.35
C GLU A 451 -5.08 -16.20 -1.26
N TYR A 452 -4.24 -15.72 -2.18
CA TYR A 452 -3.64 -14.38 -2.15
C TYR A 452 -4.04 -13.51 -3.34
N GLY A 453 -4.84 -14.01 -4.29
CA GLY A 453 -5.26 -13.26 -5.48
C GLY A 453 -6.03 -11.97 -5.15
N LEU A 454 -6.69 -11.92 -3.99
CA LEU A 454 -7.36 -10.70 -3.50
C LEU A 454 -6.41 -9.49 -3.43
N PHE A 455 -5.14 -9.72 -3.08
CA PHE A 455 -4.16 -8.65 -2.96
C PHE A 455 -3.78 -8.08 -4.33
N MET A 456 -3.64 -8.93 -5.35
CA MET A 456 -3.36 -8.48 -6.72
C MET A 456 -4.52 -7.64 -7.26
N ARG A 457 -5.76 -8.09 -7.02
CA ARG A 457 -6.98 -7.35 -7.37
C ARG A 457 -7.03 -5.98 -6.67
N GLU A 458 -6.75 -5.95 -5.37
CA GLU A 458 -6.64 -4.69 -4.62
C GLU A 458 -5.58 -3.77 -5.22
N GLY A 459 -4.40 -4.30 -5.54
CA GLY A 459 -3.32 -3.54 -6.18
C GLY A 459 -3.76 -2.91 -7.50
N ILE A 460 -4.41 -3.67 -8.38
CA ILE A 460 -4.90 -3.17 -9.68
C ILE A 460 -5.99 -2.10 -9.49
N VAL A 461 -6.92 -2.30 -8.56
CA VAL A 461 -8.03 -1.36 -8.32
C VAL A 461 -7.54 -0.04 -7.71
N THR A 462 -6.59 -0.09 -6.77
CA THR A 462 -6.16 1.08 -6.00
C THR A 462 -5.03 1.89 -6.64
N THR A 463 -4.22 1.26 -7.51
CA THR A 463 -3.15 1.92 -8.25
C THR A 463 -3.70 2.85 -9.32
N GLN A 464 -3.03 3.97 -9.62
CA GLN A 464 -3.45 4.91 -10.66
C GLN A 464 -2.66 4.70 -11.96
N GLU A 465 -1.38 4.36 -11.85
CA GLU A 465 -0.44 4.16 -12.94
C GLU A 465 -0.79 2.90 -13.76
N GLN A 466 -1.09 3.09 -15.05
CA GLN A 466 -1.52 2.00 -15.93
C GLN A 466 -0.46 0.90 -16.06
N ASP A 467 0.81 1.27 -16.25
CA ASP A 467 1.90 0.29 -16.39
C ASP A 467 2.01 -0.61 -15.15
N VAL A 468 1.81 -0.05 -13.96
CA VAL A 468 1.82 -0.81 -12.71
C VAL A 468 0.61 -1.73 -12.59
N LYS A 469 -0.58 -1.29 -13.01
CA LYS A 469 -1.77 -2.16 -13.08
C LYS A 469 -1.48 -3.36 -13.99
N GLU A 470 -0.91 -3.12 -15.17
CA GLU A 470 -0.58 -4.18 -16.13
C GLU A 470 0.50 -5.13 -15.60
N ASP A 471 1.52 -4.61 -14.90
CA ASP A 471 2.53 -5.44 -14.24
C ASP A 471 1.92 -6.39 -13.20
N ILE A 472 1.00 -5.90 -12.36
CA ILE A 472 0.29 -6.73 -11.38
C ILE A 472 -0.65 -7.70 -12.11
N ALA A 473 -1.31 -7.26 -13.21
CA ALA A 473 -2.25 -8.07 -13.98
C ALA A 473 -1.61 -9.32 -14.61
N LYS A 474 -0.29 -9.31 -14.87
CA LYS A 474 0.46 -10.51 -15.31
C LYS A 474 0.37 -11.67 -14.31
N LEU A 475 0.09 -11.38 -13.04
CA LEU A 475 -0.06 -12.37 -11.97
C LEU A 475 -1.45 -13.02 -11.94
N LEU A 476 -2.46 -12.41 -12.59
CA LEU A 476 -3.81 -12.94 -12.61
C LEU A 476 -3.90 -14.24 -13.41
N ARG A 477 -4.76 -15.16 -12.97
CA ARG A 477 -5.05 -16.41 -13.65
C ARG A 477 -6.54 -16.50 -13.94
N PHE A 478 -6.85 -17.08 -15.09
CA PHE A 478 -8.20 -17.27 -15.61
C PHE A 478 -8.27 -18.65 -16.26
N GLU A 479 -9.47 -19.12 -16.56
CA GLU A 479 -9.64 -20.16 -17.58
C GLU A 479 -9.93 -19.52 -18.95
N SER A 480 -10.01 -20.32 -20.00
CA SER A 480 -10.31 -19.85 -21.36
C SER A 480 -11.25 -20.79 -22.09
N SER A 481 -12.09 -20.22 -22.96
CA SER A 481 -12.92 -20.97 -23.90
C SER A 481 -12.11 -21.83 -24.88
N ALA A 482 -10.87 -21.43 -25.19
CA ALA A 482 -9.98 -22.14 -26.10
C ALA A 482 -9.16 -23.24 -25.41
N LEU A 483 -9.31 -23.40 -24.09
CA LEU A 483 -8.55 -24.37 -23.28
C LEU A 483 -9.47 -25.36 -22.57
N PRO A 484 -8.96 -26.57 -22.26
CA PRO A 484 -9.68 -27.56 -21.45
C PRO A 484 -10.11 -27.03 -20.08
N VAL A 485 -11.17 -27.62 -19.54
CA VAL A 485 -11.69 -27.35 -18.19
C VAL A 485 -10.60 -27.50 -17.14
N GLY A 486 -10.48 -26.53 -16.23
CA GLY A 486 -9.51 -26.51 -15.14
C GLY A 486 -8.11 -26.02 -15.55
N GLN A 487 -7.83 -25.85 -16.84
CA GLN A 487 -6.55 -25.34 -17.30
C GLN A 487 -6.51 -23.81 -17.18
N GLN A 488 -5.67 -23.32 -16.28
CA GLN A 488 -5.43 -21.89 -16.12
C GLN A 488 -4.56 -21.30 -17.26
N THR A 489 -4.84 -20.06 -17.62
CA THR A 489 -4.09 -19.18 -18.53
C THR A 489 -3.91 -17.81 -17.88
N ASN A 490 -3.18 -16.92 -18.54
CA ASN A 490 -3.05 -15.50 -18.17
C ASN A 490 -3.24 -14.56 -19.37
N LEU A 491 -3.24 -13.24 -19.12
CA LEU A 491 -3.43 -12.21 -20.16
C LEU A 491 -2.32 -12.22 -21.23
N MET A 492 -1.09 -12.56 -20.87
CA MET A 492 0.03 -12.64 -21.83
C MET A 492 -0.17 -13.82 -22.79
N GLU A 493 -0.59 -14.97 -22.26
CA GLU A 493 -0.91 -16.16 -23.04
C GLU A 493 -2.11 -15.96 -23.96
N TYR A 494 -3.18 -15.32 -23.48
CA TYR A 494 -4.30 -14.89 -24.33
C TYR A 494 -3.79 -13.99 -25.46
N SER A 495 -3.01 -12.95 -25.11
CA SER A 495 -2.46 -12.00 -26.09
C SER A 495 -1.58 -12.68 -27.14
N SER A 496 -0.88 -13.76 -26.78
CA SER A 496 -0.05 -14.54 -27.70
C SER A 496 -0.86 -15.41 -28.69
N ARG A 497 -2.11 -15.75 -28.36
CA ARG A 497 -3.03 -16.51 -29.22
C ARG A 497 -3.92 -15.63 -30.09
N MET A 498 -3.92 -14.33 -29.85
CA MET A 498 -4.70 -13.37 -30.64
C MET A 498 -4.26 -13.37 -32.11
N ALA A 499 -5.23 -13.53 -33.01
CA ALA A 499 -4.99 -13.40 -34.44
C ALA A 499 -4.59 -11.97 -34.82
N ALA A 500 -3.77 -11.85 -35.88
CA ALA A 500 -3.35 -10.55 -36.40
C ALA A 500 -4.56 -9.69 -36.77
N GLY A 501 -4.58 -8.43 -36.29
CA GLY A 501 -5.67 -7.49 -36.51
C GLY A 501 -6.73 -7.43 -35.40
N THR A 502 -6.76 -8.42 -34.50
CA THR A 502 -7.61 -8.36 -33.30
C THR A 502 -7.03 -7.35 -32.28
N ARG A 503 -7.89 -6.57 -31.63
CA ARG A 503 -7.49 -5.46 -30.73
C ARG A 503 -8.09 -5.54 -29.33
N ASN A 504 -8.91 -6.55 -29.06
CA ASN A 504 -9.68 -6.68 -27.82
C ASN A 504 -9.40 -8.02 -27.14
N ILE A 505 -9.38 -7.99 -25.82
CA ILE A 505 -9.38 -9.16 -24.95
C ILE A 505 -10.80 -9.33 -24.42
N TYR A 506 -11.44 -10.43 -24.76
CA TYR A 506 -12.81 -10.72 -24.34
C TYR A 506 -12.82 -11.52 -23.05
N TYR A 507 -13.71 -11.17 -22.13
CA TYR A 507 -13.86 -11.88 -20.87
C TYR A 507 -15.33 -12.05 -20.48
N LEU A 508 -15.61 -13.12 -19.74
CA LEU A 508 -16.91 -13.42 -19.17
C LEU A 508 -16.74 -13.83 -17.71
N CYS A 509 -17.45 -13.12 -16.83
CA CYS A 509 -17.47 -13.39 -15.41
C CYS A 509 -18.67 -14.27 -15.07
N ALA A 510 -18.43 -15.46 -14.52
CA ALA A 510 -19.47 -16.39 -14.09
C ALA A 510 -19.02 -17.15 -12.84
N PRO A 511 -19.91 -17.70 -11.99
CA PRO A 511 -19.48 -18.33 -10.74
C PRO A 511 -18.59 -19.57 -10.89
N ASN A 512 -18.62 -20.24 -12.04
CA ASN A 512 -17.79 -21.41 -12.34
C ASN A 512 -17.73 -21.70 -13.85
N ARG A 513 -16.87 -22.65 -14.24
CA ARG A 513 -16.67 -23.07 -15.62
C ARG A 513 -17.94 -23.51 -16.33
N HIS A 514 -18.77 -24.33 -15.68
CA HIS A 514 -19.99 -24.86 -16.28
C HIS A 514 -20.96 -23.73 -16.68
N LEU A 515 -21.16 -22.76 -15.79
CA LEU A 515 -22.01 -21.59 -16.04
C LEU A 515 -21.43 -20.66 -17.11
N ALA A 516 -20.10 -20.56 -17.23
CA ALA A 516 -19.48 -19.79 -18.30
C ALA A 516 -19.68 -20.45 -19.68
N GLU A 517 -19.44 -21.76 -19.80
CA GLU A 517 -19.57 -22.51 -21.07
C GLU A 517 -21.00 -22.63 -21.59
N HIS A 518 -21.97 -22.58 -20.67
CA HIS A 518 -23.41 -22.64 -20.95
C HIS A 518 -24.08 -21.29 -20.69
N SER A 519 -23.33 -20.18 -20.69
CA SER A 519 -23.91 -18.85 -20.54
C SER A 519 -24.64 -18.45 -21.84
N PRO A 520 -25.82 -17.79 -21.77
CA PRO A 520 -26.45 -17.19 -22.95
C PRO A 520 -25.52 -16.18 -23.63
N TYR A 521 -24.69 -15.49 -22.86
CA TYR A 521 -23.70 -14.54 -23.36
C TYR A 521 -22.58 -15.25 -24.13
N TYR A 522 -22.14 -16.41 -23.66
CA TYR A 522 -21.13 -17.19 -24.37
C TYR A 522 -21.68 -17.88 -25.62
N GLU A 523 -22.95 -18.31 -25.63
CA GLU A 523 -23.62 -18.76 -26.87
C GLU A 523 -23.54 -17.70 -27.96
N ALA A 524 -23.86 -16.45 -27.61
CA ALA A 524 -23.80 -15.33 -28.53
C ALA A 524 -22.37 -15.05 -29.03
N MET A 525 -21.35 -15.32 -28.21
CA MET A 525 -19.95 -15.18 -28.61
C MET A 525 -19.42 -16.31 -29.45
N LYS A 526 -19.95 -17.53 -29.36
CA LYS A 526 -19.51 -18.65 -30.21
C LYS A 526 -19.72 -18.38 -31.71
N GLN A 527 -20.61 -17.45 -32.05
CA GLN A 527 -20.78 -16.98 -33.43
C GLN A 527 -19.63 -16.08 -33.91
N LYS A 528 -18.81 -15.58 -32.98
CA LYS A 528 -17.54 -14.87 -33.24
C LYS A 528 -16.40 -15.84 -32.96
N ASP A 529 -15.46 -15.99 -33.90
CA ASP A 529 -14.28 -16.84 -33.72
C ASP A 529 -13.24 -16.15 -32.81
N MET A 530 -13.62 -15.89 -31.56
CA MET A 530 -12.83 -15.15 -30.57
C MET A 530 -12.66 -15.98 -29.29
N GLU A 531 -11.43 -16.01 -28.78
CA GLU A 531 -11.16 -16.53 -27.44
C GLU A 531 -11.87 -15.67 -26.38
N VAL A 532 -12.36 -16.30 -25.30
CA VAL A 532 -13.00 -15.62 -24.17
C VAL A 532 -12.36 -16.12 -22.88
N LEU A 533 -11.84 -15.20 -22.08
CA LEU A 533 -11.38 -15.51 -20.73
C LEU A 533 -12.57 -15.77 -19.82
N PHE A 534 -12.49 -16.82 -19.02
CA PHE A 534 -13.46 -17.14 -17.99
C PHE A 534 -12.92 -16.77 -16.61
N CYS A 535 -13.65 -15.90 -15.94
CA CYS A 535 -13.28 -15.32 -14.65
C CYS A 535 -14.30 -15.75 -13.59
N TYR A 536 -13.82 -16.34 -12.48
CA TYR A 536 -14.70 -16.98 -11.49
C TYR A 536 -14.76 -16.26 -10.16
N GLU A 537 -13.76 -15.44 -9.85
CA GLU A 537 -13.70 -14.79 -8.57
C GLU A 537 -14.59 -13.56 -8.54
N GLN A 538 -15.23 -13.34 -7.39
CA GLN A 538 -16.27 -12.33 -7.21
C GLN A 538 -15.85 -10.94 -7.69
N PHE A 539 -14.58 -10.57 -7.50
CA PHE A 539 -14.04 -9.25 -7.82
C PHE A 539 -13.22 -9.20 -9.13
N ASP A 540 -13.18 -10.28 -9.93
CA ASP A 540 -12.47 -10.25 -11.21
C ASP A 540 -13.06 -9.18 -12.15
N GLU A 541 -14.39 -9.08 -12.21
CA GLU A 541 -15.06 -8.08 -13.06
C GLU A 541 -14.67 -6.65 -12.70
N LEU A 542 -14.68 -6.31 -11.40
CA LEU A 542 -14.24 -5.00 -10.91
C LEU A 542 -12.77 -4.74 -11.23
N THR A 543 -11.94 -5.78 -11.11
CA THR A 543 -10.50 -5.72 -11.40
C THR A 543 -10.26 -5.41 -12.87
N LEU A 544 -10.94 -6.11 -13.78
CA LEU A 544 -10.80 -5.91 -15.23
C LEU A 544 -11.37 -4.56 -15.68
N LEU A 545 -12.45 -4.07 -15.05
CA LEU A 545 -12.95 -2.71 -15.26
C LEU A 545 -11.93 -1.63 -14.87
N HIS A 546 -11.20 -1.82 -13.77
CA HIS A 546 -10.15 -0.89 -13.34
C HIS A 546 -8.84 -1.04 -14.10
N LEU A 547 -8.58 -2.22 -14.67
CA LEU A 547 -7.44 -2.49 -15.55
C LEU A 547 -7.62 -1.83 -16.91
N ARG A 548 -8.84 -1.86 -17.48
CA ARG A 548 -9.29 -1.28 -18.76
C ARG A 548 -8.62 -1.82 -20.01
N ASP A 549 -7.29 -1.85 -20.01
CA ASP A 549 -6.44 -2.24 -21.12
C ASP A 549 -5.31 -3.13 -20.61
N PHE A 550 -4.80 -4.00 -21.47
CA PHE A 550 -3.59 -4.76 -21.23
C PHE A 550 -2.80 -4.86 -22.54
N ASP A 551 -1.53 -4.43 -22.55
CA ASP A 551 -0.67 -4.46 -23.73
C ASP A 551 -1.35 -3.82 -24.96
N HIS A 552 -1.90 -2.62 -24.72
CA HIS A 552 -2.66 -1.78 -25.68
C HIS A 552 -3.92 -2.42 -26.26
N LYS A 553 -4.44 -3.50 -25.64
CA LYS A 553 -5.68 -4.17 -26.04
C LYS A 553 -6.78 -3.88 -25.04
N LYS A 554 -7.96 -3.50 -25.53
CA LYS A 554 -9.11 -3.18 -24.68
C LYS A 554 -9.67 -4.44 -24.05
N LEU A 555 -9.94 -4.41 -22.75
CA LEU A 555 -10.70 -5.46 -22.06
C LEU A 555 -12.19 -5.19 -22.27
N ILE A 556 -12.90 -6.12 -22.90
CA ILE A 556 -14.32 -5.98 -23.21
C ILE A 556 -15.05 -7.19 -22.65
N SER A 557 -16.03 -6.96 -21.78
CA SER A 557 -16.89 -8.05 -21.34
C SER A 557 -17.76 -8.51 -22.52
N VAL A 558 -18.05 -9.80 -22.57
CA VAL A 558 -18.91 -10.37 -23.61
C VAL A 558 -20.27 -9.65 -23.68
N GLU A 559 -20.86 -9.31 -22.54
CA GLU A 559 -22.15 -8.62 -22.48
C GLU A 559 -22.09 -7.23 -23.12
N THR A 560 -21.00 -6.48 -22.90
CA THR A 560 -20.78 -5.19 -23.55
C THR A 560 -20.61 -5.33 -25.06
N ASP A 561 -19.83 -6.32 -25.54
CA ASP A 561 -19.64 -6.54 -26.98
C ASP A 561 -20.97 -6.86 -27.69
N ILE A 562 -21.82 -7.69 -27.07
CA ILE A 562 -23.15 -8.00 -27.57
C ILE A 562 -23.98 -6.72 -27.75
N VAL A 563 -23.96 -5.79 -26.78
CA VAL A 563 -24.71 -4.53 -26.90
C VAL A 563 -24.16 -3.67 -28.04
N VAL A 564 -22.83 -3.55 -28.12
CA VAL A 564 -22.14 -2.76 -29.14
C VAL A 564 -22.44 -3.26 -30.55
N ASP A 565 -22.59 -4.57 -30.76
CA ASP A 565 -22.89 -5.14 -32.07
C ASP A 565 -24.25 -4.71 -32.62
N HIS A 566 -25.21 -4.34 -31.77
CA HIS A 566 -26.49 -3.79 -32.24
C HIS A 566 -26.33 -2.45 -32.96
N TYR A 567 -25.21 -1.77 -32.75
CA TYR A 567 -24.89 -0.50 -33.39
C TYR A 567 -23.86 -0.67 -34.53
N LYS A 568 -23.55 -1.92 -34.91
CA LYS A 568 -22.68 -2.29 -36.03
C LYS A 568 -23.48 -3.05 -37.08
N GLU A 569 -22.97 -3.06 -38.31
CA GLU A 569 -23.52 -3.87 -39.42
C GLU A 569 -23.01 -5.33 -39.37
N GLU A 570 -23.04 -5.95 -38.19
CA GLU A 570 -22.58 -7.33 -38.00
C GLU A 570 -23.77 -8.29 -38.16
N LYS A 571 -23.69 -9.21 -39.13
CA LYS A 571 -24.79 -10.13 -39.45
C LYS A 571 -24.60 -11.46 -38.72
N PHE A 572 -25.53 -11.73 -37.83
CA PHE A 572 -25.67 -13.00 -37.12
C PHE A 572 -26.80 -13.83 -37.72
N GLN A 573 -26.70 -15.15 -37.64
CA GLN A 573 -27.75 -16.07 -38.06
C GLN A 573 -28.19 -16.93 -36.88
N ASP A 574 -29.49 -17.19 -36.81
CA ASP A 574 -30.07 -18.07 -35.81
C ASP A 574 -29.52 -19.50 -35.93
N SER A 575 -29.38 -20.18 -34.79
CA SER A 575 -29.00 -21.59 -34.75
C SER A 575 -30.07 -22.51 -35.35
N LYS A 576 -31.34 -22.08 -35.33
CA LYS A 576 -32.50 -22.85 -35.78
C LYS A 576 -33.04 -22.34 -37.12
N PRO A 577 -33.52 -23.24 -38.01
CA PRO A 577 -34.10 -22.84 -39.29
C PRO A 577 -35.36 -21.99 -39.11
N ALA A 578 -35.73 -21.22 -40.13
CA ALA A 578 -36.93 -20.36 -40.12
C ALA A 578 -38.22 -21.12 -39.78
N SER A 579 -38.33 -22.40 -40.12
CA SER A 579 -39.50 -23.25 -39.83
C SER A 579 -39.71 -23.53 -38.34
N GLU A 580 -38.67 -23.39 -37.52
CA GLU A 580 -38.73 -23.66 -36.07
C GLU A 580 -38.86 -22.39 -35.23
N ARG A 581 -38.96 -21.23 -35.88
CA ARG A 581 -39.06 -19.91 -35.27
C ARG A 581 -40.45 -19.32 -35.46
N LEU A 582 -40.81 -18.36 -34.61
CA LEU A 582 -41.98 -17.50 -34.86
C LEU A 582 -41.76 -16.69 -36.15
N THR A 583 -42.83 -16.46 -36.90
CA THR A 583 -42.80 -15.52 -38.04
C THR A 583 -42.54 -14.09 -37.54
N GLU A 584 -42.09 -13.19 -38.43
CA GLU A 584 -41.87 -11.79 -38.06
C GLU A 584 -43.13 -11.13 -37.46
N GLU A 585 -44.30 -11.41 -38.04
CA GLU A 585 -45.59 -10.93 -37.53
C GLU A 585 -45.90 -11.46 -36.12
N GLN A 586 -45.68 -12.76 -35.88
CA GLN A 586 -45.87 -13.38 -34.57
C GLN A 586 -44.89 -12.84 -33.53
N ALA A 587 -43.65 -12.57 -33.93
CA ALA A 587 -42.62 -12.02 -33.06
C ALA A 587 -42.94 -10.57 -32.66
N GLU A 588 -43.35 -9.72 -33.60
CA GLU A 588 -43.77 -8.34 -33.32
C GLU A 588 -45.01 -8.29 -32.41
N ASP A 589 -46.01 -9.13 -32.67
CA ASP A 589 -47.20 -9.27 -31.83
C ASP A 589 -46.83 -9.70 -30.39
N LEU A 590 -45.96 -10.70 -30.25
CA LEU A 590 -45.46 -11.12 -28.93
C LEU A 590 -44.70 -9.99 -28.21
N MET A 591 -43.79 -9.31 -28.90
CA MET A 591 -43.01 -8.22 -28.30
C MET A 591 -43.90 -7.05 -27.86
N ALA A 592 -44.92 -6.70 -28.65
CA ALA A 592 -45.89 -5.66 -28.27
C ALA A 592 -46.63 -6.04 -26.97
N TRP A 593 -47.08 -7.29 -26.85
CA TRP A 593 -47.69 -7.80 -25.63
C TRP A 593 -46.73 -7.75 -24.44
N MET A 594 -45.49 -8.23 -24.62
CA MET A 594 -44.47 -8.23 -23.56
C MET A 594 -44.12 -6.81 -23.08
N ARG A 595 -44.03 -5.83 -23.98
CA ARG A 595 -43.76 -4.42 -23.62
C ARG A 595 -44.86 -3.86 -22.71
N ASN A 596 -46.11 -4.16 -23.02
CA ASN A 596 -47.25 -3.75 -22.18
C ASN A 596 -47.24 -4.44 -20.81
N SER A 597 -46.90 -5.73 -20.75
CA SER A 597 -46.87 -6.49 -19.49
C SER A 597 -45.69 -6.15 -18.58
N LEU A 598 -44.49 -5.94 -19.14
CA LEU A 598 -43.30 -5.62 -18.35
C LEU A 598 -43.26 -4.14 -17.95
N GLY A 599 -43.89 -3.26 -18.73
CA GLY A 599 -44.01 -1.84 -18.44
C GLY A 599 -42.63 -1.19 -18.27
N PRO A 600 -42.41 -0.38 -17.20
CA PRO A 600 -41.18 0.39 -17.03
C PRO A 600 -39.95 -0.43 -16.62
N ARG A 601 -40.08 -1.75 -16.42
CA ARG A 601 -38.99 -2.63 -15.96
C ARG A 601 -37.89 -2.83 -16.99
N VAL A 602 -38.23 -2.71 -18.28
CA VAL A 602 -37.31 -2.86 -19.39
C VAL A 602 -37.34 -1.61 -20.25
N THR A 603 -36.20 -1.22 -20.79
CA THR A 603 -36.11 -0.11 -21.75
C THR A 603 -36.57 -0.57 -23.13
N ASN A 604 -36.21 -1.80 -23.52
CA ASN A 604 -36.61 -2.35 -24.79
C ASN A 604 -36.76 -3.88 -24.74
N ILE A 605 -37.51 -4.42 -25.70
CA ILE A 605 -37.63 -5.85 -25.95
C ILE A 605 -37.36 -6.08 -27.43
N LYS A 606 -36.49 -7.02 -27.76
CA LYS A 606 -36.10 -7.34 -29.14
C LYS A 606 -35.88 -8.84 -29.34
N VAL A 607 -35.98 -9.29 -30.58
CA VAL A 607 -35.56 -10.63 -30.99
C VAL A 607 -34.03 -10.66 -31.15
N THR A 608 -33.41 -11.77 -30.77
CA THR A 608 -31.97 -11.98 -31.00
C THR A 608 -31.73 -13.32 -31.71
N PRO A 609 -30.93 -13.34 -32.79
CA PRO A 609 -30.55 -14.57 -33.48
C PRO A 609 -29.36 -15.29 -32.80
N ARG A 610 -28.91 -14.79 -31.64
CA ARG A 610 -27.62 -15.19 -31.03
C ARG A 610 -27.75 -16.25 -29.92
N LEU A 611 -28.97 -16.65 -29.58
CA LEU A 611 -29.25 -17.64 -28.54
C LEU A 611 -29.64 -18.98 -29.13
N ASP A 612 -29.30 -20.06 -28.43
CA ASP A 612 -29.66 -21.43 -28.83
C ASP A 612 -30.47 -22.15 -27.74
N THR A 613 -29.84 -22.40 -26.59
CA THR A 613 -30.48 -23.16 -25.50
C THR A 613 -31.32 -22.28 -24.58
N HIS A 614 -31.06 -20.97 -24.57
CA HIS A 614 -31.73 -20.03 -23.68
C HIS A 614 -32.97 -19.39 -24.34
N PRO A 615 -34.07 -19.18 -23.58
CA PRO A 615 -35.26 -18.51 -24.08
C PRO A 615 -35.08 -16.99 -24.23
N ALA A 616 -34.28 -16.38 -23.36
CA ALA A 616 -34.03 -14.94 -23.35
C ALA A 616 -32.75 -14.61 -22.58
N MET A 617 -32.26 -13.38 -22.75
CA MET A 617 -31.19 -12.79 -21.93
C MET A 617 -31.45 -11.30 -21.67
N ILE A 618 -30.84 -10.75 -20.63
CA ILE A 618 -30.82 -9.31 -20.35
C ILE A 618 -29.50 -8.72 -20.81
N THR A 619 -29.54 -7.62 -21.54
CA THR A 619 -28.36 -6.88 -21.97
C THR A 619 -28.37 -5.44 -21.46
N VAL A 620 -27.18 -4.97 -21.06
CA VAL A 620 -26.89 -3.63 -20.54
C VAL A 620 -25.49 -3.27 -21.07
N LEU A 621 -25.32 -2.05 -21.60
CA LEU A 621 -24.04 -1.63 -22.21
C LEU A 621 -22.88 -1.72 -21.22
N GLU A 622 -23.07 -1.21 -20.00
CA GLU A 622 -22.08 -1.24 -18.92
C GLU A 622 -22.42 -2.31 -17.86
N MET A 623 -22.60 -3.56 -18.30
CA MET A 623 -23.04 -4.68 -17.45
C MET A 623 -22.21 -4.83 -16.16
N GLY A 624 -20.88 -4.81 -16.27
CA GLY A 624 -20.01 -4.97 -15.10
C GLY A 624 -20.14 -3.83 -14.08
N ALA A 625 -20.32 -2.58 -14.55
CA ALA A 625 -20.55 -1.43 -13.68
C ALA A 625 -21.92 -1.53 -13.00
N ALA A 626 -22.95 -1.96 -13.72
CA ALA A 626 -24.28 -2.24 -13.19
C ALA A 626 -24.25 -3.31 -12.09
N ARG A 627 -23.59 -4.44 -12.32
CA ARG A 627 -23.41 -5.51 -11.30
C ARG A 627 -22.69 -4.99 -10.06
N HIS A 628 -21.61 -4.21 -10.24
CA HIS A 628 -20.88 -3.64 -9.11
C HIS A 628 -21.74 -2.64 -8.32
N PHE A 629 -22.48 -1.77 -9.00
CA PHE A 629 -23.39 -0.81 -8.40
C PHE A 629 -24.41 -1.49 -7.48
N LEU A 630 -25.03 -2.59 -7.92
CA LEU A 630 -26.00 -3.36 -7.12
C LEU A 630 -25.41 -3.98 -5.86
N ARG A 631 -24.11 -4.33 -5.86
CA ARG A 631 -23.44 -4.89 -4.68
C ARG A 631 -23.09 -3.82 -3.65
N THR A 632 -22.65 -2.64 -4.09
CA THR A 632 -22.17 -1.57 -3.21
C THR A 632 -23.33 -0.73 -2.64
N GLN A 633 -24.39 -0.55 -3.41
CA GLN A 633 -25.60 0.14 -2.95
C GLN A 633 -26.69 -0.89 -2.67
N GLN A 634 -26.71 -1.42 -1.45
CA GLN A 634 -27.90 -2.09 -0.91
C GLN A 634 -29.01 -1.05 -0.77
N LEU A 635 -29.73 -0.74 -1.84
CA LEU A 635 -30.76 0.28 -1.79
C LEU A 635 -32.10 -0.27 -2.22
N ALA A 636 -33.03 -0.13 -1.28
CA ALA A 636 -34.46 0.01 -1.46
C ALA A 636 -34.78 1.18 -2.43
N ARG A 637 -34.43 1.04 -3.71
CA ARG A 637 -34.90 1.89 -4.80
C ARG A 637 -36.13 1.26 -5.43
N SER A 638 -37.01 2.08 -6.00
CA SER A 638 -38.17 1.54 -6.72
C SER A 638 -37.72 0.78 -7.97
N ILE A 639 -38.62 -0.04 -8.53
CA ILE A 639 -38.34 -0.81 -9.74
C ILE A 639 -38.07 0.15 -10.93
N GLU A 640 -38.79 1.26 -11.02
CA GLU A 640 -38.67 2.25 -12.09
C GLU A 640 -37.33 3.01 -12.04
N GLU A 641 -36.92 3.44 -10.84
CA GLU A 641 -35.63 4.12 -10.67
C GLU A 641 -34.48 3.23 -11.11
N ARG A 642 -34.58 1.92 -10.84
CA ARG A 642 -33.54 0.96 -11.21
C ARG A 642 -33.53 0.67 -12.69
N ALA A 643 -34.70 0.54 -13.32
CA ALA A 643 -34.78 0.38 -14.76
C ALA A 643 -34.25 1.62 -15.50
N GLN A 644 -34.44 2.83 -14.99
CA GLN A 644 -33.84 4.05 -15.55
C GLN A 644 -32.31 4.09 -15.44
N ILE A 645 -31.76 3.53 -14.36
CA ILE A 645 -30.31 3.46 -14.14
C ILE A 645 -29.67 2.37 -14.98
N LEU A 646 -30.25 1.17 -14.97
CA LEU A 646 -29.70 -0.01 -15.63
C LEU A 646 -29.97 -0.02 -17.14
N GLN A 647 -31.08 0.58 -17.55
CA GLN A 647 -31.61 0.56 -18.92
C GLN A 647 -31.60 -0.83 -19.58
N PRO A 648 -32.18 -1.85 -18.93
CA PRO A 648 -32.04 -3.23 -19.40
C PRO A 648 -32.86 -3.47 -20.66
N THR A 649 -32.28 -4.20 -21.61
CA THR A 649 -32.98 -4.72 -22.79
C THR A 649 -33.20 -6.22 -22.64
N LEU A 650 -34.44 -6.68 -22.81
CA LEU A 650 -34.76 -8.11 -22.85
C LEU A 650 -34.68 -8.61 -24.30
N GLU A 651 -33.79 -9.56 -24.54
CA GLU A 651 -33.60 -10.19 -25.86
C GLU A 651 -34.21 -11.59 -25.85
N ILE A 652 -35.11 -11.89 -26.80
CA ILE A 652 -35.81 -13.18 -26.87
C ILE A 652 -35.36 -14.05 -28.03
N ASN A 653 -35.34 -15.37 -27.79
CA ASN A 653 -35.08 -16.41 -28.79
C ASN A 653 -36.40 -16.95 -29.35
N THR A 654 -36.81 -16.49 -30.53
CA THR A 654 -38.08 -16.90 -31.16
C THR A 654 -38.07 -18.36 -31.64
N GLY A 655 -36.91 -19.02 -31.65
CA GLY A 655 -36.77 -20.46 -31.90
C GLY A 655 -36.82 -21.32 -30.63
N HIS A 656 -36.92 -20.73 -29.44
CA HIS A 656 -37.00 -21.49 -28.20
C HIS A 656 -38.44 -21.95 -27.91
N GLU A 657 -38.61 -23.21 -27.51
CA GLU A 657 -39.94 -23.80 -27.23
C GLU A 657 -40.75 -23.01 -26.21
N LEU A 658 -40.10 -22.52 -25.15
CA LEU A 658 -40.76 -21.71 -24.13
C LEU A 658 -41.31 -20.38 -24.68
N ILE A 659 -40.61 -19.75 -25.63
CA ILE A 659 -41.04 -18.49 -26.25
C ILE A 659 -42.20 -18.76 -27.21
N LYS A 660 -42.16 -19.85 -27.98
CA LYS A 660 -43.27 -20.28 -28.84
C LYS A 660 -44.52 -20.62 -28.02
N LYS A 661 -44.36 -21.32 -26.89
CA LYS A 661 -45.46 -21.59 -25.96
C LYS A 661 -46.00 -20.32 -25.31
N MET A 662 -45.15 -19.37 -24.96
CA MET A 662 -45.58 -18.07 -24.44
C MET A 662 -46.43 -17.30 -25.46
N HIS A 663 -46.05 -17.31 -26.75
CA HIS A 663 -46.85 -16.73 -27.82
C HIS A 663 -48.25 -17.35 -27.89
N ALA A 664 -48.38 -18.68 -27.77
CA ALA A 664 -49.69 -19.33 -27.74
C ALA A 664 -50.48 -19.07 -26.43
N LEU A 665 -49.79 -18.99 -25.30
CA LEU A 665 -50.41 -18.77 -23.98
C LEU A 665 -50.99 -17.37 -23.84
N LYS A 666 -50.41 -16.34 -24.47
CA LYS A 666 -50.92 -14.96 -24.36
C LYS A 666 -52.40 -14.85 -24.75
N ASP A 667 -52.85 -15.68 -25.71
CA ASP A 667 -54.22 -15.71 -26.21
C ASP A 667 -55.06 -16.82 -25.56
N SER A 668 -54.47 -17.99 -25.29
CA SER A 668 -55.21 -19.15 -24.77
C SER A 668 -55.39 -19.16 -23.25
N ASN A 669 -54.44 -18.61 -22.50
CA ASN A 669 -54.50 -18.44 -21.04
C ASN A 669 -53.58 -17.27 -20.64
N SER A 670 -54.08 -16.05 -20.82
CA SER A 670 -53.27 -14.82 -20.66
C SER A 670 -52.69 -14.66 -19.25
N GLU A 671 -53.40 -15.15 -18.22
CA GLU A 671 -52.91 -15.13 -16.83
C GLU A 671 -51.66 -16.02 -16.66
N LEU A 672 -51.72 -17.27 -17.15
CA LEU A 672 -50.57 -18.17 -17.14
C LEU A 672 -49.44 -17.65 -18.04
N GLY A 673 -49.77 -17.05 -19.19
CA GLY A 673 -48.82 -16.37 -20.06
C GLY A 673 -48.08 -15.25 -19.33
N GLY A 674 -48.81 -14.41 -18.58
CA GLY A 674 -48.25 -13.34 -17.77
C GLY A 674 -47.28 -13.86 -16.69
N LEU A 675 -47.67 -14.89 -15.92
CA LEU A 675 -46.80 -15.52 -14.93
C LEU A 675 -45.53 -16.12 -15.56
N LEU A 676 -45.65 -16.72 -16.75
CA LEU A 676 -44.50 -17.25 -17.49
C LEU A 676 -43.55 -16.14 -17.95
N LEU A 677 -44.08 -15.03 -18.46
CA LEU A 677 -43.28 -13.86 -18.86
C LEU A 677 -42.49 -13.29 -17.68
N GLU A 678 -43.15 -13.10 -16.54
CA GLU A 678 -42.51 -12.68 -15.29
C GLU A 678 -41.35 -13.59 -14.91
N GLN A 679 -41.56 -14.91 -14.97
CA GLN A 679 -40.51 -15.87 -14.63
C GLN A 679 -39.37 -15.89 -15.65
N ILE A 680 -39.64 -15.73 -16.95
CA ILE A 680 -38.59 -15.62 -17.98
C ILE A 680 -37.74 -14.37 -17.74
N TYR A 681 -38.37 -13.25 -17.43
CA TYR A 681 -37.66 -12.01 -17.09
C TYR A 681 -36.81 -12.19 -15.82
N ASP A 682 -37.38 -12.73 -14.74
CA ASP A 682 -36.65 -12.98 -13.48
C ASP A 682 -35.46 -13.93 -13.70
N ASN A 683 -35.65 -15.01 -14.47
CA ASN A 683 -34.58 -15.94 -14.83
C ASN A 683 -33.46 -15.25 -15.62
N ALA A 684 -33.80 -14.39 -16.59
CA ALA A 684 -32.83 -13.64 -17.38
C ALA A 684 -32.08 -12.60 -16.54
N MET A 685 -32.74 -11.94 -15.58
CA MET A 685 -32.11 -11.04 -14.61
C MET A 685 -31.14 -11.77 -13.67
N ILE A 686 -31.49 -12.98 -13.23
CA ILE A 686 -30.61 -13.84 -12.43
C ILE A 686 -29.40 -14.28 -13.25
N ALA A 687 -29.60 -14.74 -14.48
CA ALA A 687 -28.52 -15.10 -15.40
C ALA A 687 -27.58 -13.91 -15.68
N ALA A 688 -28.13 -12.69 -15.73
CA ALA A 688 -27.37 -11.45 -15.86
C ALA A 688 -26.62 -11.04 -14.59
N GLY A 689 -26.89 -11.66 -13.43
CA GLY A 689 -26.37 -11.21 -12.14
C GLY A 689 -26.89 -9.83 -11.72
N LEU A 690 -28.06 -9.43 -12.24
CA LEU A 690 -28.73 -8.16 -11.93
C LEU A 690 -29.96 -8.35 -11.04
N ASN A 691 -30.19 -9.56 -10.53
CA ASN A 691 -31.31 -9.87 -9.65
C ASN A 691 -31.15 -9.21 -8.27
N ASP A 692 -32.30 -8.90 -7.68
CA ASP A 692 -32.40 -8.56 -6.26
C ASP A 692 -32.32 -9.79 -5.37
N ASP A 693 -32.70 -9.60 -4.10
CA ASP A 693 -33.25 -10.65 -3.28
C ASP A 693 -34.20 -11.57 -4.09
N PRO A 694 -33.82 -12.84 -4.31
CA PRO A 694 -34.64 -13.78 -5.07
C PRO A 694 -35.84 -14.32 -4.28
N ARG A 695 -35.94 -14.07 -2.96
CA ARG A 695 -36.99 -14.64 -2.10
C ARG A 695 -38.42 -14.27 -2.53
N PRO A 696 -38.74 -13.03 -2.95
CA PRO A 696 -40.10 -12.69 -3.40
C PRO A 696 -40.53 -13.40 -4.69
N MET A 697 -39.57 -13.82 -5.54
CA MET A 697 -39.88 -14.55 -6.77
C MET A 697 -40.38 -15.97 -6.49
N ILE A 698 -39.99 -16.59 -5.38
CA ILE A 698 -40.35 -17.98 -5.04
C ILE A 698 -41.87 -18.18 -4.94
N ALA A 699 -42.61 -17.22 -4.38
CA ALA A 699 -44.07 -17.32 -4.29
C ALA A 699 -44.73 -17.35 -5.68
N ARG A 700 -44.26 -16.50 -6.60
CA ARG A 700 -44.73 -16.46 -8.00
C ARG A 700 -44.33 -17.72 -8.76
N LEU A 701 -43.11 -18.21 -8.56
CA LEU A 701 -42.64 -19.45 -9.16
C LEU A 701 -43.50 -20.65 -8.73
N ASN A 702 -43.83 -20.76 -7.44
CA ASN A 702 -44.69 -21.84 -6.95
C ASN A 702 -46.10 -21.78 -7.56
N ASP A 703 -46.68 -20.58 -7.69
CA ASP A 703 -47.98 -20.39 -8.35
C ASP A 703 -47.93 -20.76 -9.84
N LEU A 704 -46.91 -20.29 -10.56
CA LEU A 704 -46.65 -20.65 -11.95
C LEU A 704 -46.53 -22.17 -12.13
N LEU A 705 -45.74 -22.85 -11.29
CA LEU A 705 -45.55 -24.29 -11.37
C LEU A 705 -46.85 -25.04 -11.09
N THR A 706 -47.63 -24.60 -10.10
CA THR A 706 -48.93 -25.21 -9.78
C THR A 706 -49.87 -25.10 -10.97
N LYS A 707 -50.08 -23.88 -11.50
CA LYS A 707 -50.96 -23.63 -12.65
C LYS A 707 -50.51 -24.32 -13.93
N ALA A 708 -49.19 -24.41 -14.17
CA ALA A 708 -48.65 -25.10 -15.33
C ALA A 708 -48.88 -26.62 -15.26
N LEU A 709 -48.93 -27.19 -14.06
CA LEU A 709 -49.10 -28.63 -13.81
C LEU A 709 -50.57 -29.04 -13.60
N GLU A 710 -51.53 -28.11 -13.58
CA GLU A 710 -52.97 -28.44 -13.44
C GLU A 710 -53.52 -29.35 -14.55
N LYS A 711 -52.86 -29.38 -15.71
CA LYS A 711 -53.25 -30.22 -16.87
C LYS A 711 -52.48 -31.55 -16.94
N HIS A 712 -51.77 -31.91 -15.87
CA HIS A 712 -50.94 -33.12 -15.78
C HIS A 712 -51.46 -34.12 -14.75
#